data_AF-A0A818IIX9-F1
#
_entry.id   AF-A0A818IIX9-F1
#
_cell.length_a   1.000
_cell.length_b   1.000
_cell.length_c   1.000
_cell.angle_alpha   90.00
_cell.angle_beta   90.00
_cell.angle_gamma   90.00
#
_symmetry.space_group_name_H-M   'P 1'
#
loop_
_entity.id
_entity.type
_entity.pdbx_description
1 polymer ?
#
loop_
_entity_poly.entity_id
_entity_poly.type
_entity_poly.pdbx_seq_one_letter_code
_entity_poly.pdbx_strand_id
1 'polypeptide(L)'
;TRQHLIVGLDKIHETVVQVEQLQASLADKRKELNDKNEEANLKLKQMIHDQQEAEKKRIGSQELQVVLAQQQEQIVEKRKTVMIDLDKVEPAVQEAQQAVKSIKKQNLVEIKNLNNPPQGVKITLESICLLLGEETTDWKSIRGIMMRDNFISTIVNFESDNITPAIANKMKKNYINNPDYSYDKVNRASAACGPLVKWATAQLTYADMLSKVEPLRNELKNLEKEAEKKVADMQATNDLITTLETSIAQYKTEYADLISAAQAIKTDLSHVESKVERSIALIKNLSLEKVRWESTSESYQTQLATLIGDGFLISTFLAYTGYFDQMTRQILFQQWQNHLDKAKIPYKHDLARVEYVSTADERLRWEMNLLPSDDLCRENAVMLKSFTRYPLIIDPSGQAFEFLHREYREKNIVQTSFMDAGFRKQLESALRFGTTLFIHDAENFDPLINPVLIRDLRRTSGRVLITIGDKDIDFSPTFRMFLFTRDSDAEFGPDICSRVTFVNFTVTRSSLQSQCLYKILRSERPDIDSKRSDLMKLQGEFAAKLRHLEDNLLKVLNESEGTILDNDKVIATLEKIKTEASEIMQKVEETDIVLNEVEKVSHEYLPMAKACSSIFFTLSSLSTIHMLYQYSLRFFMEIFEHILYHNKRLESITDTTQRLDIILKSLFETIFIRVSRGMLHRDRITLAVQLTRIYLKNIIGENMTFEDEFFEMAQVLEENSDMLNIQNKLSDPQKRALSHLTTNIPSFKNLERQIASNSDAFDKWLNSNDLTTRVPVVWENNGDKKNEINTAVYS
;
A
#
# COMPACT_ATOMS: atom_id res chain seq x y z
N THR A 1 14.36 -16.17 4.71
CA THR A 1 13.12 -15.75 4.01
C THR A 1 11.91 -15.70 4.93
N ARG A 2 11.47 -16.81 5.56
CA ARG A 2 10.31 -16.77 6.51
C ARG A 2 10.42 -15.71 7.61
N GLN A 3 11.57 -15.58 8.26
CA GLN A 3 11.77 -14.53 9.26
C GLN A 3 11.61 -13.11 8.68
N HIS A 4 12.09 -12.87 7.46
CA HIS A 4 11.90 -11.58 6.80
C HIS A 4 10.43 -11.29 6.46
N LEU A 5 9.65 -12.31 6.09
CA LEU A 5 8.21 -12.19 5.87
C LEU A 5 7.46 -11.89 7.16
N ILE A 6 7.80 -12.57 8.27
CA ILE A 6 7.18 -12.32 9.58
C ILE A 6 7.50 -10.89 10.04
N VAL A 7 8.77 -10.48 9.99
CA VAL A 7 9.16 -9.10 10.33
C VAL A 7 8.47 -8.08 9.43
N GLY A 8 8.30 -8.40 8.13
CA GLY A 8 7.55 -7.56 7.20
C GLY A 8 6.08 -7.43 7.57
N LEU A 9 5.42 -8.53 7.93
CA LEU A 9 4.03 -8.55 8.40
C LEU A 9 3.86 -7.79 9.72
N ASP A 10 4.80 -7.95 10.66
CA ASP A 10 4.81 -7.22 11.93
C ASP A 10 4.95 -5.71 11.69
N LYS A 11 5.86 -5.28 10.81
CA LYS A 11 6.00 -3.87 10.41
C LYS A 11 4.73 -3.33 9.74
N ILE A 12 4.06 -4.11 8.90
CA ILE A 12 2.76 -3.72 8.32
C ILE A 12 1.74 -3.53 9.45
N HIS A 13 1.66 -4.47 10.39
CA HIS A 13 0.74 -4.38 11.51
C HIS A 13 1.02 -3.15 12.39
N GLU A 14 2.28 -2.88 12.71
CA GLU A 14 2.70 -1.66 13.42
C GLU A 14 2.26 -0.39 12.68
N THR A 15 2.45 -0.32 11.36
CA THR A 15 1.96 0.83 10.59
C THR A 15 0.45 0.98 10.63
N VAL A 16 -0.32 -0.11 10.64
CA VAL A 16 -1.80 -0.04 10.77
C VAL A 16 -2.18 0.55 12.13
N VAL A 17 -1.58 0.07 13.22
CA VAL A 17 -1.84 0.59 14.58
C VAL A 17 -1.46 2.06 14.70
N GLN A 18 -0.32 2.47 14.13
CA GLN A 18 0.11 3.87 14.12
C GLN A 18 -0.87 4.78 13.37
N VAL A 19 -1.45 4.30 12.26
CA VAL A 19 -2.43 5.07 11.50
C VAL A 19 -3.74 5.21 12.27
N GLU A 20 -4.19 4.17 12.96
CA GLU A 20 -5.35 4.25 13.85
C GLU A 20 -5.14 5.27 14.98
N GLN A 21 -3.95 5.29 15.58
CA GLN A 21 -3.58 6.28 16.60
C GLN A 21 -3.53 7.71 16.03
N LEU A 22 -2.97 7.89 14.82
CA LEU A 22 -2.94 9.19 14.15
C LEU A 22 -4.35 9.68 13.79
N GLN A 23 -5.26 8.78 13.38
CA GLN A 23 -6.66 9.12 13.12
C GLN A 23 -7.39 9.56 14.39
N ALA A 24 -7.18 8.87 15.52
CA ALA A 24 -7.72 9.27 16.81
C ALA A 24 -7.19 10.66 17.23
N SER A 25 -5.87 10.88 17.14
CA SER A 25 -5.26 12.17 17.46
C SER A 25 -5.75 13.31 16.54
N LEU A 26 -5.99 13.02 15.27
CA LEU A 26 -6.54 13.98 14.30
C LEU A 26 -7.97 14.37 14.68
N ALA A 27 -8.80 13.41 15.11
CA ALA A 27 -10.14 13.69 15.61
C ALA A 27 -10.12 14.58 16.86
N ASP A 28 -9.22 14.31 17.81
CA ASP A 28 -9.04 15.12 19.02
C ASP A 28 -8.55 16.54 18.68
N LYS A 29 -7.54 16.69 17.80
CA LYS A 29 -7.05 18.00 17.36
C LYS A 29 -8.12 18.78 16.58
N ARG A 30 -8.96 18.13 15.78
CA ARG A 30 -10.11 18.78 15.11
C ARG A 30 -11.10 19.34 16.12
N LYS A 31 -11.37 18.59 17.19
CA LYS A 31 -12.22 19.04 18.29
C LYS A 31 -11.59 20.25 19.00
N GLU A 32 -10.33 20.17 19.38
CA GLU A 32 -9.61 21.27 20.04
C GLU A 32 -9.58 22.55 19.17
N LEU A 33 -9.36 22.42 17.85
CA LEU A 33 -9.41 23.55 16.93
C LEU A 33 -10.80 24.19 16.89
N ASN A 34 -11.85 23.38 16.92
CA ASN A 34 -13.22 23.89 16.89
C ASN A 34 -13.55 24.63 18.20
N ASP A 35 -13.18 24.04 19.35
CA ASP A 35 -13.36 24.65 20.67
C ASP A 35 -12.62 26.00 20.77
N LYS A 36 -11.35 26.08 20.33
CA LYS A 36 -10.58 27.34 20.31
C LYS A 36 -11.12 28.37 19.34
N ASN A 37 -11.64 27.95 18.18
CA ASN A 37 -12.30 28.86 17.25
C ASN A 37 -13.62 29.40 17.81
N GLU A 38 -14.40 28.58 18.52
CA GLU A 38 -15.59 29.03 19.24
C GLU A 38 -15.25 30.04 20.34
N GLU A 39 -14.23 29.76 21.15
CA GLU A 39 -13.75 30.65 22.20
C GLU A 39 -13.24 32.00 21.63
N ALA A 40 -12.44 31.95 20.57
CA ALA A 40 -11.99 33.15 19.85
C ALA A 40 -13.16 33.96 19.28
N ASN A 41 -14.18 33.30 18.72
CA ASN A 41 -15.38 33.95 18.20
C ASN A 41 -16.22 34.60 19.31
N LEU A 42 -16.32 33.98 20.49
CA LEU A 42 -17.02 34.55 21.64
C LEU A 42 -16.32 35.81 22.14
N LYS A 43 -14.99 35.76 22.31
CA LYS A 43 -14.18 36.92 22.71
C LYS A 43 -14.22 38.05 21.69
N LEU A 44 -14.23 37.73 20.39
CA LEU A 44 -14.41 38.70 19.32
C LEU A 44 -15.76 39.41 19.40
N LYS A 45 -16.85 38.66 19.66
CA LYS A 45 -18.19 39.26 19.83
C LYS A 45 -18.25 40.20 21.04
N GLN A 46 -17.66 39.81 22.17
CA GLN A 46 -17.56 40.68 23.36
C GLN A 46 -16.73 41.93 23.07
N MET A 47 -15.58 41.79 22.41
CA MET A 47 -14.75 42.93 22.02
C MET A 47 -15.49 43.90 21.08
N ILE A 48 -16.23 43.39 20.08
CA ILE A 48 -17.01 44.23 19.18
C ILE A 48 -18.14 44.95 19.93
N HIS A 49 -18.81 44.26 20.85
CA HIS A 49 -19.85 44.86 21.68
C HIS A 49 -19.29 46.01 22.53
N ASP A 50 -18.22 45.76 23.28
CA ASP A 50 -17.61 46.74 24.18
C ASP A 50 -16.97 47.90 23.40
N GLN A 51 -16.42 47.64 22.21
CA GLN A 51 -15.92 48.68 21.32
C GLN A 51 -17.04 49.58 20.78
N GLN A 52 -18.20 49.01 20.41
CA GLN A 52 -19.37 49.79 20.01
C GLN A 52 -19.93 50.62 21.16
N GLU A 53 -19.93 50.07 22.38
CA GLU A 53 -20.39 50.77 23.57
C GLU A 53 -19.44 51.91 23.98
N ALA A 54 -18.13 51.68 23.95
CA ALA A 54 -17.11 52.70 24.17
C ALA A 54 -17.20 53.83 23.15
N GLU A 55 -17.38 53.52 21.86
CA GLU A 55 -17.48 54.54 20.81
C GLU A 55 -18.76 55.38 20.95
N LYS A 56 -19.91 54.77 21.26
CA LYS A 56 -21.15 55.51 21.54
C LYS A 56 -20.98 56.48 22.72
N LYS A 57 -20.36 56.02 23.81
CA LYS A 57 -20.10 56.84 25.01
C LYS A 57 -19.07 57.94 24.74
N ARG A 58 -18.07 57.68 23.91
CA ARG A 58 -17.06 58.67 23.47
C ARG A 58 -17.68 59.81 22.68
N ILE A 59 -18.56 59.51 21.72
CA ILE A 59 -19.30 60.51 20.94
C ILE A 59 -20.18 61.36 21.88
N GLY A 60 -20.92 60.73 22.79
CA GLY A 60 -21.74 61.44 23.78
C GLY A 60 -20.93 62.32 24.73
N SER A 61 -19.72 61.89 25.13
CA SER A 61 -18.82 62.69 25.96
C SER A 61 -18.24 63.90 25.22
N GLN A 62 -17.96 63.79 23.91
CA GLN A 62 -17.49 64.91 23.09
C GLN A 62 -18.58 65.97 22.90
N GLU A 63 -19.83 65.56 22.68
CA GLU A 63 -20.98 66.47 22.61
C GLU A 63 -21.20 67.20 23.94
N LEU A 64 -21.11 66.48 25.07
CA LEU A 64 -21.18 67.10 26.40
C LEU A 64 -20.07 68.14 26.62
N GLN A 65 -18.85 67.85 26.17
CA GLN A 65 -17.69 68.73 26.34
C GLN A 65 -17.84 70.06 25.59
N VAL A 66 -18.41 70.04 24.38
CA VAL A 66 -18.70 71.26 23.61
C VAL A 66 -19.77 72.11 24.28
N VAL A 67 -20.84 71.49 24.80
CA VAL A 67 -21.92 72.20 25.51
C VAL A 67 -21.40 72.83 26.81
N LEU A 68 -20.55 72.12 27.55
CA LEU A 68 -19.99 72.59 28.82
C LEU A 68 -19.04 73.79 28.63
N ALA A 69 -18.25 73.79 27.56
CA ALA A 69 -17.38 74.91 27.21
C ALA A 69 -18.17 76.20 26.92
N GLN A 70 -19.27 76.10 26.17
CA GLN A 70 -20.16 77.25 25.87
C GLN A 70 -20.85 77.78 27.13
N GLN A 71 -21.30 76.90 28.04
CA GLN A 71 -21.92 77.32 29.30
C GLN A 71 -20.93 78.01 30.24
N GLN A 72 -19.66 77.58 30.28
CA GLN A 72 -18.63 78.19 31.11
C GLN A 72 -18.27 79.61 30.66
N GLU A 73 -18.27 79.87 29.36
CA GLU A 73 -17.97 81.19 28.78
C GLU A 73 -19.06 82.23 29.13
N GLN A 74 -20.33 81.83 29.11
CA GLN A 74 -21.47 82.68 29.50
C GLN A 74 -21.47 83.04 30.99
N ILE A 75 -21.02 82.13 31.87
CA ILE A 75 -20.92 82.38 33.32
C ILE A 75 -19.85 83.46 33.62
N VAL A 76 -18.72 83.44 32.89
CA VAL A 76 -17.64 84.43 33.07
C VAL A 76 -18.06 85.84 32.65
N GLU A 77 -18.80 85.96 31.55
CA GLU A 77 -19.25 87.25 31.04
C GLU A 77 -20.29 87.91 31.96
N LYS A 78 -21.30 87.15 32.43
CA LYS A 78 -22.32 87.65 33.38
C LYS A 78 -21.76 88.01 34.76
N ARG A 79 -20.65 87.39 35.19
CA ARG A 79 -19.99 87.73 36.47
C ARG A 79 -19.34 89.11 36.45
N LYS A 80 -18.86 89.54 35.29
CA LYS A 80 -18.14 90.82 35.12
C LYS A 80 -19.06 92.03 35.13
N THR A 81 -20.29 91.90 34.64
CA THR A 81 -21.29 92.98 34.61
C THR A 81 -21.88 93.28 35.98
N VAL A 82 -22.06 92.27 36.85
CA VAL A 82 -22.62 92.45 38.21
C VAL A 82 -21.65 93.17 39.16
N MET A 83 -20.33 93.08 38.97
CA MET A 83 -19.34 93.78 39.81
C MET A 83 -19.19 95.28 39.49
N ILE A 84 -19.44 95.71 38.25
CA ILE A 84 -19.19 97.11 37.82
C ILE A 84 -20.21 98.10 38.41
N ASP A 85 -21.42 97.63 38.71
CA ASP A 85 -22.50 98.49 39.23
C ASP A 85 -22.50 98.64 40.76
N LEU A 86 -21.76 97.79 41.50
CA LEU A 86 -21.65 97.86 42.97
C LEU A 86 -20.63 98.93 43.45
N ASP A 87 -19.54 99.14 42.71
CA ASP A 87 -18.40 99.99 43.12
C ASP A 87 -18.69 101.51 43.09
N LYS A 88 -19.80 101.96 42.50
CA LYS A 88 -20.09 103.40 42.32
C LYS A 88 -20.70 104.09 43.55
N VAL A 89 -21.22 103.35 44.53
CA VAL A 89 -22.08 103.92 45.60
C VAL A 89 -21.50 103.78 47.01
N GLU A 90 -20.61 102.82 47.22
CA GLU A 90 -19.91 102.60 48.50
C GLU A 90 -19.10 103.80 49.05
N PRO A 91 -18.38 104.60 48.24
CA PRO A 91 -17.57 105.69 48.78
C PRO A 91 -18.40 106.87 49.33
N ALA A 92 -19.61 107.11 48.79
CA ALA A 92 -20.47 108.22 49.22
C ALA A 92 -21.09 108.00 50.62
N VAL A 93 -21.34 106.74 51.01
CA VAL A 93 -21.89 106.37 52.33
C VAL A 93 -20.80 106.42 53.41
N GLN A 94 -19.58 105.98 53.09
CA GLN A 94 -18.45 106.02 54.02
C GLN A 94 -18.05 107.47 54.38
N GLU A 95 -18.07 108.39 53.41
CA GLU A 95 -17.81 109.81 53.64
C GLU A 95 -18.85 110.44 54.59
N ALA A 96 -20.12 110.08 54.44
CA ALA A 96 -21.20 110.58 55.29
C ALA A 96 -21.16 109.99 56.71
N GLN A 97 -20.77 108.73 56.89
CA GLN A 97 -20.58 108.11 58.22
C GLN A 97 -19.39 108.73 58.99
N GLN A 98 -18.29 109.07 58.31
CA GLN A 98 -17.16 109.76 58.94
C GLN A 98 -17.53 111.17 59.42
N ALA A 99 -18.36 111.89 58.66
CA ALA A 99 -18.86 113.21 59.05
C ALA A 99 -19.69 113.14 60.35
N VAL A 100 -20.50 112.09 60.55
CA VAL A 100 -21.29 111.89 61.78
C VAL A 100 -20.40 111.51 62.98
N LYS A 101 -19.34 110.71 62.80
CA LYS A 101 -18.37 110.40 63.87
C LYS A 101 -17.65 111.64 64.41
N SER A 102 -17.53 112.70 63.62
CA SER A 102 -16.81 113.93 63.99
C SER A 102 -17.59 114.89 64.91
N ILE A 103 -18.85 114.57 65.25
CA ILE A 103 -19.70 115.40 66.13
C ILE A 103 -19.19 115.31 67.58
N LYS A 104 -18.76 116.45 68.16
CA LYS A 104 -18.32 116.53 69.55
C LYS A 104 -19.51 116.50 70.53
N LYS A 105 -19.40 115.73 71.63
CA LYS A 105 -20.44 115.63 72.67
C LYS A 105 -20.94 116.98 73.22
N GLN A 106 -20.09 118.00 73.26
CA GLN A 106 -20.46 119.35 73.72
C GLN A 106 -21.56 119.99 72.85
N ASN A 107 -21.52 119.80 71.53
CA ASN A 107 -22.49 120.40 70.60
C ASN A 107 -23.89 119.76 70.72
N LEU A 108 -23.98 118.50 71.19
CA LEU A 108 -25.24 117.83 71.51
C LEU A 108 -25.83 118.30 72.86
N VAL A 109 -24.97 118.72 73.80
CA VAL A 109 -25.38 119.28 75.11
C VAL A 109 -25.92 120.72 74.97
N GLU A 110 -25.53 121.46 73.94
CA GLU A 110 -26.12 122.78 73.64
C GLU A 110 -27.59 122.66 73.20
N ILE A 111 -27.90 121.70 72.32
CA ILE A 111 -29.28 121.41 71.90
C ILE A 111 -30.12 120.87 73.07
N LYS A 112 -29.47 120.17 74.02
CA LYS A 112 -30.09 119.61 75.23
C LYS A 112 -30.72 120.67 76.13
N ASN A 113 -30.20 121.90 76.21
CA ASN A 113 -30.68 122.92 77.17
C ASN A 113 -31.74 123.87 76.59
N LEU A 114 -32.18 123.66 75.34
CA LEU A 114 -33.22 124.47 74.71
C LEU A 114 -34.62 124.01 75.15
N ASN A 115 -35.36 124.90 75.83
CA ASN A 115 -36.78 124.66 76.13
C ASN A 115 -37.67 124.75 74.87
N ASN A 116 -37.23 125.47 73.82
CA ASN A 116 -37.91 125.56 72.53
C ASN A 116 -36.86 125.66 71.39
N PRO A 117 -36.67 124.63 70.54
CA PRO A 117 -35.61 124.61 69.53
C PRO A 117 -35.98 125.37 68.24
N PRO A 118 -34.99 125.86 67.47
CA PRO A 118 -35.20 126.38 66.11
C PRO A 118 -35.78 125.30 65.17
N GLN A 119 -36.64 125.69 64.24
CA GLN A 119 -37.39 124.76 63.38
C GLN A 119 -36.50 123.83 62.55
N GLY A 120 -35.33 124.29 62.09
CA GLY A 120 -34.37 123.45 61.35
C GLY A 120 -33.74 122.31 62.18
N VAL A 121 -33.59 122.49 63.49
CA VAL A 121 -33.08 121.45 64.40
C VAL A 121 -34.16 120.40 64.68
N LYS A 122 -35.41 120.84 64.86
CA LYS A 122 -36.55 119.95 65.12
C LYS A 122 -36.79 118.99 63.94
N ILE A 123 -36.87 119.51 62.71
CA ILE A 123 -37.12 118.71 61.50
C ILE A 123 -35.97 117.72 61.23
N THR A 124 -34.72 118.12 61.52
CA THR A 124 -33.54 117.24 61.40
C THR A 124 -33.60 116.07 62.36
N LEU A 125 -33.87 116.30 63.63
CA LEU A 125 -33.94 115.23 64.61
C LEU A 125 -35.18 114.33 64.40
N GLU A 126 -36.30 114.89 63.95
CA GLU A 126 -37.48 114.10 63.54
C GLU A 126 -37.16 113.14 62.39
N SER A 127 -36.46 113.60 61.35
CA SER A 127 -36.10 112.79 60.19
C SER A 127 -35.14 111.64 60.53
N ILE A 128 -34.23 111.85 61.48
CA ILE A 128 -33.30 110.83 61.96
C ILE A 128 -34.04 109.81 62.82
N CYS A 129 -34.97 110.25 63.67
CA CYS A 129 -35.82 109.34 64.44
C CYS A 129 -36.69 108.48 63.50
N LEU A 130 -37.17 109.03 62.38
CA LEU A 130 -37.90 108.29 61.36
C LEU A 130 -37.02 107.25 60.64
N LEU A 131 -35.74 107.55 60.37
CA LEU A 131 -34.79 106.57 59.84
C LEU A 131 -34.41 105.48 60.85
N LEU A 132 -34.40 105.80 62.14
CA LEU A 132 -34.15 104.84 63.24
C LEU A 132 -35.40 104.02 63.63
N GLY A 133 -36.55 104.24 62.97
CA GLY A 133 -37.79 103.50 63.21
C GLY A 133 -38.63 103.97 64.41
N GLU A 134 -38.29 105.09 65.04
CA GLU A 134 -38.98 105.68 66.20
C GLU A 134 -39.74 106.96 65.79
N GLU A 135 -40.91 106.82 65.14
CA GLU A 135 -41.71 107.95 64.63
C GLU A 135 -42.34 108.77 65.78
N THR A 136 -41.73 109.91 66.14
CA THR A 136 -42.27 110.83 67.15
C THR A 136 -42.10 112.29 66.71
N THR A 137 -43.15 113.11 66.86
CA THR A 137 -43.18 114.55 66.51
C THR A 137 -43.10 115.47 67.74
N ASP A 138 -43.08 114.86 68.93
CA ASP A 138 -43.13 115.55 70.21
C ASP A 138 -41.70 115.77 70.73
N TRP A 139 -41.32 117.04 70.95
CA TRP A 139 -39.93 117.42 71.26
C TRP A 139 -39.39 116.76 72.52
N LYS A 140 -40.27 116.46 73.48
CA LYS A 140 -39.92 115.79 74.74
C LYS A 140 -39.43 114.35 74.50
N SER A 141 -40.02 113.65 73.53
CA SER A 141 -39.65 112.29 73.13
C SER A 141 -38.36 112.28 72.30
N ILE A 142 -38.22 113.21 71.35
CA ILE A 142 -37.01 113.39 70.55
C ILE A 142 -35.79 113.69 71.45
N ARG A 143 -35.98 114.53 72.49
CA ARG A 143 -34.95 114.82 73.49
C ARG A 143 -34.55 113.57 74.28
N GLY A 144 -35.49 112.67 74.58
CA GLY A 144 -35.22 111.40 75.25
C GLY A 144 -34.41 110.42 74.39
N ILE A 145 -34.66 110.37 73.08
CA ILE A 145 -33.93 109.51 72.13
C ILE A 145 -32.49 110.00 71.95
N MET A 146 -32.29 111.32 71.91
CA MET A 146 -30.96 111.94 71.86
C MET A 146 -30.16 111.79 73.17
N MET A 147 -30.83 111.58 74.32
CA MET A 147 -30.18 111.37 75.63
C MET A 147 -29.56 109.98 75.80
N ARG A 148 -29.81 109.05 74.87
CA ARG A 148 -29.21 107.71 74.93
C ARG A 148 -27.72 107.80 74.60
N ASP A 149 -26.85 107.25 75.47
CA ASP A 149 -25.39 107.29 75.30
C ASP A 149 -24.90 106.65 73.99
N ASN A 150 -25.73 105.82 73.36
CA ASN A 150 -25.45 105.11 72.10
C ASN A 150 -26.01 105.80 70.83
N PHE A 151 -26.64 106.98 70.92
CA PHE A 151 -27.30 107.63 69.78
C PHE A 151 -26.40 107.78 68.54
N ILE A 152 -25.18 108.30 68.72
CA ILE A 152 -24.21 108.46 67.60
C ILE A 152 -23.71 107.10 67.09
N SER A 153 -23.50 106.12 67.96
CA SER A 153 -23.08 104.78 67.52
C SER A 153 -24.18 104.05 66.72
N THR A 154 -25.46 104.26 67.04
CA THR A 154 -26.59 103.68 66.31
C THR A 154 -26.68 104.23 64.89
N ILE A 155 -26.34 105.50 64.68
CA ILE A 155 -26.34 106.15 63.35
C ILE A 155 -25.14 105.71 62.51
N VAL A 156 -23.97 105.56 63.15
CA VAL A 156 -22.74 105.11 62.49
C VAL A 156 -22.84 103.64 62.06
N ASN A 157 -23.43 102.78 62.88
CA ASN A 157 -23.57 101.34 62.63
C ASN A 157 -24.93 100.97 62.02
N PHE A 158 -25.63 101.94 61.41
CA PHE A 158 -26.91 101.70 60.80
C PHE A 158 -26.73 100.89 59.49
N GLU A 159 -27.33 99.70 59.46
CA GLU A 159 -27.34 98.85 58.27
C GLU A 159 -28.41 99.32 57.29
N SER A 160 -27.99 99.59 56.05
CA SER A 160 -28.83 100.17 55.00
C SER A 160 -29.99 99.26 54.57
N ASP A 161 -29.94 97.96 54.89
CA ASP A 161 -31.00 96.97 54.63
C ASP A 161 -32.25 97.18 55.50
N ASN A 162 -32.14 97.94 56.60
CA ASN A 162 -33.27 98.24 57.49
C ASN A 162 -34.19 99.35 56.94
N ILE A 163 -33.84 100.00 55.83
CA ILE A 163 -34.69 100.99 55.17
C ILE A 163 -35.70 100.27 54.28
N THR A 164 -36.90 100.07 54.82
CA THR A 164 -38.01 99.58 53.99
C THR A 164 -38.43 100.63 52.94
N PRO A 165 -38.98 100.20 51.78
CA PRO A 165 -39.47 101.11 50.74
C PRO A 165 -40.50 102.13 51.25
N ALA A 166 -41.26 101.78 52.29
CA ALA A 166 -42.23 102.65 52.95
C ALA A 166 -41.58 103.81 53.73
N ILE A 167 -40.47 103.55 54.43
CA ILE A 167 -39.70 104.55 55.18
C ILE A 167 -38.95 105.47 54.21
N ALA A 168 -38.38 104.93 53.14
CA ALA A 168 -37.70 105.70 52.10
C ALA A 168 -38.62 106.72 51.40
N ASN A 169 -39.85 106.32 51.08
CA ASN A 169 -40.83 107.22 50.45
C ASN A 169 -41.35 108.30 51.41
N LYS A 170 -41.55 107.97 52.70
CA LYS A 170 -41.90 108.98 53.73
C LYS A 170 -40.78 110.01 53.92
N MET A 171 -39.51 109.60 53.94
CA MET A 171 -38.36 110.51 54.02
C MET A 171 -38.24 111.44 52.82
N LYS A 172 -38.40 110.91 51.60
CA LYS A 172 -38.36 111.70 50.36
C LYS A 172 -39.48 112.76 50.35
N LYS A 173 -40.71 112.38 50.73
CA LYS A 173 -41.90 113.25 50.67
C LYS A 173 -41.95 114.34 51.74
N ASN A 174 -41.61 114.02 52.99
CA ASN A 174 -41.84 114.92 54.13
C ASN A 174 -40.62 115.76 54.51
N TYR A 175 -39.41 115.32 54.17
CA TYR A 175 -38.17 115.94 54.65
C TYR A 175 -37.23 116.36 53.52
N ILE A 176 -36.82 115.45 52.63
CA ILE A 176 -35.81 115.76 51.58
C ILE A 176 -36.30 116.77 50.54
N ASN A 177 -37.60 116.76 50.20
CA ASN A 177 -38.17 117.73 49.26
C ASN A 177 -38.47 119.11 49.89
N ASN A 178 -38.20 119.30 51.19
CA ASN A 178 -38.42 120.58 51.86
C ASN A 178 -37.20 121.51 51.67
N PRO A 179 -37.36 122.74 51.11
CA PRO A 179 -36.25 123.66 50.85
C PRO A 179 -35.53 124.18 52.11
N ASP A 180 -36.08 123.97 53.30
CA ASP A 180 -35.40 124.27 54.58
C ASP A 180 -34.59 123.10 55.15
N TYR A 181 -34.66 121.92 54.51
CA TYR A 181 -33.95 120.69 54.87
C TYR A 181 -32.70 120.50 53.99
N SER A 182 -31.74 121.42 54.11
CA SER A 182 -30.46 121.38 53.38
C SER A 182 -29.29 121.51 54.34
N TYR A 183 -28.18 120.83 54.02
CA TYR A 183 -26.96 120.81 54.83
C TYR A 183 -26.52 122.24 55.22
N ASP A 184 -26.48 123.18 54.27
CA ASP A 184 -25.97 124.53 54.51
C ASP A 184 -26.87 125.39 55.43
N LYS A 185 -28.19 125.18 55.37
CA LYS A 185 -29.16 125.90 56.21
C LYS A 185 -29.22 125.33 57.62
N VAL A 186 -29.23 124.01 57.75
CA VAL A 186 -29.32 123.32 59.04
C VAL A 186 -28.01 123.45 59.83
N ASN A 187 -26.86 123.42 59.15
CA ASN A 187 -25.56 123.59 59.80
C ASN A 187 -25.35 125.00 60.40
N ARG A 188 -25.96 126.04 59.81
CA ARG A 188 -26.00 127.39 60.41
C ARG A 188 -26.86 127.48 61.67
N ALA A 189 -27.94 126.70 61.74
CA ALA A 189 -28.82 126.67 62.91
C ALA A 189 -28.26 125.78 64.03
N SER A 190 -27.50 124.74 63.71
CA SER A 190 -26.77 123.91 64.66
C SER A 190 -25.64 123.13 63.97
N ALA A 191 -24.42 123.28 64.46
CA ALA A 191 -23.23 122.58 63.94
C ALA A 191 -23.29 121.05 64.11
N ALA A 192 -24.15 120.53 64.99
CA ALA A 192 -24.34 119.09 65.18
C ALA A 192 -25.38 118.48 64.23
N CYS A 193 -26.32 119.29 63.70
CA CYS A 193 -27.41 118.79 62.87
C CYS A 193 -27.05 118.69 61.38
N GLY A 194 -26.13 119.52 60.88
CA GLY A 194 -25.68 119.48 59.48
C GLY A 194 -25.18 118.09 59.03
N PRO A 195 -24.19 117.49 59.71
CA PRO A 195 -23.66 116.16 59.34
C PRO A 195 -24.71 115.04 59.33
N LEU A 196 -25.74 115.15 60.17
CA LEU A 196 -26.81 114.15 60.25
C LEU A 196 -27.73 114.19 59.02
N VAL A 197 -27.94 115.37 58.43
CA VAL A 197 -28.69 115.52 57.16
C VAL A 197 -27.94 114.86 56.01
N LYS A 198 -26.61 115.07 55.90
CA LYS A 198 -25.76 114.47 54.85
C LYS A 198 -25.78 112.93 54.92
N TRP A 199 -25.76 112.37 56.13
CA TRP A 199 -25.90 110.92 56.36
C TRP A 199 -27.28 110.37 55.96
N ALA A 200 -28.36 111.05 56.35
CA ALA A 200 -29.72 110.63 56.01
C ALA A 200 -29.95 110.56 54.49
N THR A 201 -29.40 111.50 53.71
CA THR A 201 -29.50 111.51 52.24
C THR A 201 -28.67 110.39 51.59
N ALA A 202 -27.45 110.14 52.06
CA ALA A 202 -26.56 109.11 51.51
C ALA A 202 -27.10 107.68 51.72
N GLN A 203 -27.75 107.42 52.85
CA GLN A 203 -28.36 106.12 53.15
C GLN A 203 -29.54 105.79 52.20
N LEU A 204 -30.33 106.79 51.81
CA LEU A 204 -31.45 106.61 50.89
C LEU A 204 -31.03 106.37 49.44
N THR A 205 -29.88 106.90 49.00
CA THR A 205 -29.32 106.63 47.67
C THR A 205 -28.72 105.22 47.56
N TYR A 206 -28.20 104.67 48.65
CA TYR A 206 -27.66 103.31 48.68
C TYR A 206 -28.77 102.24 48.62
N ALA A 207 -29.87 102.44 49.36
CA ALA A 207 -31.00 101.51 49.36
C ALA A 207 -31.71 101.39 47.99
N ASP A 208 -31.74 102.47 47.20
CA ASP A 208 -32.33 102.49 45.84
C ASP A 208 -31.52 101.62 44.85
N MET A 209 -30.19 101.63 44.97
CA MET A 209 -29.27 100.86 44.12
C MET A 209 -29.24 99.37 44.49
N LEU A 210 -29.31 99.03 45.78
CA LEU A 210 -29.30 97.64 46.25
C LEU A 210 -30.49 96.83 45.67
N SER A 211 -31.66 97.47 45.58
CA SER A 211 -32.88 96.86 45.02
C SER A 211 -32.77 96.45 43.54
N LYS A 212 -31.80 97.00 42.79
CA LYS A 212 -31.60 96.70 41.36
C LYS A 212 -30.64 95.53 41.11
N VAL A 213 -29.81 95.14 42.08
CA VAL A 213 -28.70 94.17 41.87
C VAL A 213 -29.04 92.75 42.38
N GLU A 214 -30.01 92.61 43.28
CA GLU A 214 -30.47 91.32 43.84
C GLU A 214 -30.87 90.24 42.81
N PRO A 215 -31.68 90.54 41.76
CA PRO A 215 -32.15 89.49 40.84
C PRO A 215 -31.04 88.87 39.97
N LEU A 216 -29.99 89.63 39.64
CA LEU A 216 -28.87 89.17 38.80
C LEU A 216 -27.95 88.18 39.55
N ARG A 217 -27.92 88.25 40.88
CA ARG A 217 -27.04 87.41 41.72
C ARG A 217 -27.58 85.98 41.90
N ASN A 218 -28.91 85.81 41.91
CA ASN A 218 -29.55 84.49 42.00
C ASN A 218 -29.45 83.69 40.70
N GLU A 219 -29.48 84.37 39.53
CA GLU A 219 -29.35 83.71 38.23
C GLU A 219 -27.95 83.10 38.03
N LEU A 220 -26.89 83.82 38.44
CA LEU A 220 -25.51 83.34 38.35
C LEU A 220 -25.27 82.07 39.20
N LYS A 221 -25.86 82.00 40.39
CA LYS A 221 -25.71 80.87 41.33
C LYS A 221 -26.38 79.58 40.83
N ASN A 222 -27.47 79.69 40.07
CA ASN A 222 -28.14 78.54 39.48
C ASN A 222 -27.34 77.96 38.30
N LEU A 223 -26.76 78.83 37.45
CA LEU A 223 -25.91 78.43 36.33
C LEU A 223 -24.62 77.71 36.79
N GLU A 224 -23.99 78.17 37.88
CA GLU A 224 -22.81 77.51 38.44
C GLU A 224 -23.11 76.10 38.96
N LYS A 225 -24.28 75.88 39.57
CA LYS A 225 -24.68 74.58 40.12
C LYS A 225 -25.02 73.55 39.04
N GLU A 226 -25.54 73.98 37.89
CA GLU A 226 -25.79 73.11 36.74
C GLU A 226 -24.49 72.71 36.02
N ALA A 227 -23.52 73.63 35.93
CA ALA A 227 -22.21 73.34 35.35
C ALA A 227 -21.45 72.28 36.18
N GLU A 228 -21.48 72.39 37.51
CA GLU A 228 -20.79 71.45 38.42
C GLU A 228 -21.31 70.01 38.29
N LYS A 229 -22.63 69.82 38.15
CA LYS A 229 -23.22 68.49 37.91
C LYS A 229 -22.77 67.88 36.59
N LYS A 230 -22.77 68.66 35.50
CA LYS A 230 -22.33 68.17 34.18
C LYS A 230 -20.83 67.81 34.15
N VAL A 231 -20.00 68.49 34.95
CA VAL A 231 -18.57 68.14 35.09
C VAL A 231 -18.40 66.79 35.79
N ALA A 232 -19.17 66.51 36.84
CA ALA A 232 -19.13 65.22 37.53
C ALA A 232 -19.59 64.06 36.63
N ASP A 233 -20.67 64.25 35.86
CA ASP A 233 -21.17 63.24 34.90
C ASP A 233 -20.16 62.97 33.77
N MET A 234 -19.45 64.01 33.31
CA MET A 234 -18.38 63.88 32.31
C MET A 234 -17.17 63.10 32.85
N GLN A 235 -16.77 63.33 34.10
CA GLN A 235 -15.69 62.57 34.74
C GLN A 235 -16.05 61.09 34.88
N ALA A 236 -17.25 60.78 35.36
CA ALA A 236 -17.74 59.40 35.47
C ALA A 236 -17.80 58.70 34.09
N THR A 237 -18.19 59.42 33.04
CA THR A 237 -18.23 58.88 31.67
C THR A 237 -16.83 58.61 31.12
N ASN A 238 -15.86 59.48 31.38
CA ASN A 238 -14.46 59.28 31.00
C ASN A 238 -13.78 58.12 31.76
N ASP A 239 -14.06 57.96 33.05
CA ASP A 239 -13.56 56.83 33.84
C ASP A 239 -14.12 55.50 33.31
N LEU A 240 -15.37 55.50 32.85
CA LEU A 240 -15.97 54.32 32.21
C LEU A 240 -15.36 54.04 30.83
N ILE A 241 -15.09 55.07 30.02
CA ILE A 241 -14.41 54.93 28.73
C ILE A 241 -13.01 54.34 28.92
N THR A 242 -12.22 54.87 29.86
CA THR A 242 -10.87 54.35 30.14
C THR A 242 -10.90 52.89 30.61
N THR A 243 -11.87 52.53 31.45
CA THR A 243 -12.07 51.12 31.90
C THR A 243 -12.42 50.19 30.73
N LEU A 244 -13.31 50.64 29.83
CA LEU A 244 -13.67 49.89 28.62
C LEU A 244 -12.47 49.76 27.66
N GLU A 245 -11.68 50.81 27.47
CA GLU A 245 -10.47 50.78 26.65
C GLU A 245 -9.41 49.81 27.19
N THR A 246 -9.19 49.76 28.52
CA THR A 246 -8.31 48.76 29.13
C THR A 246 -8.82 47.34 28.94
N SER A 247 -10.14 47.11 29.06
CA SER A 247 -10.76 45.80 28.84
C SER A 247 -10.63 45.36 27.37
N ILE A 248 -10.84 46.27 26.42
CA ILE A 248 -10.67 46.03 24.98
C ILE A 248 -9.20 45.69 24.65
N ALA A 249 -8.23 46.38 25.28
CA ALA A 249 -6.82 46.07 25.08
C ALA A 249 -6.46 44.66 25.55
N GLN A 250 -6.98 44.23 26.70
CA GLN A 250 -6.81 42.86 27.23
C GLN A 250 -7.47 41.82 26.30
N TYR A 251 -8.70 42.06 25.84
CA TYR A 251 -9.38 41.16 24.91
C TYR A 251 -8.67 41.07 23.56
N LYS A 252 -8.03 42.14 23.08
CA LYS A 252 -7.20 42.09 21.86
C LYS A 252 -5.99 41.18 22.02
N THR A 253 -5.31 41.22 23.17
CA THR A 253 -4.18 40.34 23.44
C THR A 253 -4.62 38.88 23.56
N GLU A 254 -5.68 38.60 24.33
CA GLU A 254 -6.21 37.24 24.48
C GLU A 254 -6.71 36.66 23.14
N TYR A 255 -7.38 37.49 22.32
CA TYR A 255 -7.83 37.09 20.98
C TYR A 255 -6.66 36.79 20.03
N ALA A 256 -5.59 37.58 20.09
CA ALA A 256 -4.38 37.35 19.29
C ALA A 256 -3.70 36.02 19.66
N ASP A 257 -3.61 35.71 20.96
CA ASP A 257 -3.05 34.45 21.46
C ASP A 257 -3.91 33.24 21.05
N LEU A 258 -5.24 33.35 21.17
CA LEU A 258 -6.18 32.30 20.74
C LEU A 258 -6.12 32.04 19.23
N ILE A 259 -6.06 33.10 18.40
CA ILE A 259 -5.92 32.96 16.95
C ILE A 259 -4.56 32.36 16.57
N SER A 260 -3.48 32.75 17.24
CA SER A 260 -2.15 32.18 17.01
C SER A 260 -2.14 30.69 17.33
N ALA A 261 -2.71 30.30 18.48
CA ALA A 261 -2.84 28.90 18.87
C ALA A 261 -3.74 28.10 17.90
N ALA A 262 -4.88 28.66 17.47
CA ALA A 262 -5.75 28.04 16.49
C ALA A 262 -5.06 27.86 15.13
N GLN A 263 -4.28 28.85 14.69
CA GLN A 263 -3.52 28.77 13.44
C GLN A 263 -2.40 27.73 13.51
N ALA A 264 -1.70 27.61 14.63
CA ALA A 264 -0.69 26.58 14.86
C ALA A 264 -1.32 25.17 14.84
N ILE A 265 -2.46 24.98 15.52
CA ILE A 265 -3.21 23.72 15.48
C ILE A 265 -3.69 23.41 14.06
N LYS A 266 -4.12 24.42 13.29
CA LYS A 266 -4.57 24.26 11.91
C LYS A 266 -3.43 23.82 10.97
N THR A 267 -2.24 24.41 11.10
CA THR A 267 -1.07 23.97 10.32
C THR A 267 -0.67 22.54 10.66
N ASP A 268 -0.64 22.21 11.95
CA ASP A 268 -0.41 20.84 12.42
C ASP A 268 -1.45 19.86 11.86
N LEU A 269 -2.74 20.23 11.88
CA LEU A 269 -3.83 19.43 11.33
C LEU A 269 -3.63 19.12 9.86
N SER A 270 -3.25 20.12 9.06
CA SER A 270 -3.00 19.90 7.62
C SER A 270 -1.85 18.91 7.37
N HIS A 271 -0.80 18.97 8.19
CA HIS A 271 0.32 18.03 8.14
C HIS A 271 -0.11 16.61 8.53
N VAL A 272 -0.87 16.46 9.62
CA VAL A 272 -1.35 15.14 10.09
C VAL A 272 -2.38 14.57 9.10
N GLU A 273 -3.27 15.38 8.53
CA GLU A 273 -4.23 14.96 7.49
C GLU A 273 -3.53 14.42 6.25
N SER A 274 -2.57 15.16 5.71
CA SER A 274 -1.76 14.70 4.58
C SER A 274 -0.98 13.42 4.91
N LYS A 275 -0.50 13.28 6.15
CA LYS A 275 0.15 12.04 6.62
C LYS A 275 -0.83 10.88 6.67
N VAL A 276 -2.02 11.06 7.23
CA VAL A 276 -3.06 10.03 7.34
C VAL A 276 -3.56 9.59 5.96
N GLU A 277 -3.82 10.53 5.04
CA GLU A 277 -4.27 10.22 3.68
C GLU A 277 -3.25 9.37 2.92
N ARG A 278 -1.97 9.75 2.98
CA ARG A 278 -0.86 8.95 2.43
C ARG A 278 -0.79 7.56 3.08
N SER A 279 -0.98 7.49 4.38
CA SER A 279 -0.88 6.23 5.11
C SER A 279 -2.03 5.26 4.78
N ILE A 280 -3.24 5.77 4.57
CA ILE A 280 -4.39 4.97 4.11
C ILE A 280 -4.13 4.43 2.69
N ALA A 281 -3.59 5.26 1.79
CA ALA A 281 -3.21 4.82 0.45
C ALA A 281 -2.13 3.72 0.50
N LEU A 282 -1.11 3.88 1.34
CA LEU A 282 -0.06 2.89 1.56
C LEU A 282 -0.62 1.57 2.13
N ILE A 283 -1.47 1.61 3.16
CA ILE A 283 -2.11 0.41 3.73
C ILE A 283 -2.99 -0.28 2.70
N LYS A 284 -3.80 0.48 1.94
CA LYS A 284 -4.61 -0.10 0.85
C LYS A 284 -3.72 -0.75 -0.20
N ASN A 285 -2.53 -0.19 -0.44
CA ASN A 285 -1.58 -0.77 -1.36
C ASN A 285 -0.90 -2.04 -0.82
N LEU A 286 -0.56 -2.06 0.46
CA LEU A 286 0.07 -3.19 1.14
C LEU A 286 -0.92 -4.26 1.59
N SER A 287 -2.24 -4.03 1.55
CA SER A 287 -3.23 -5.01 2.01
C SER A 287 -3.27 -6.27 1.15
N LEU A 288 -3.15 -6.15 -0.17
CA LEU A 288 -3.02 -7.29 -1.08
C LEU A 288 -1.72 -8.07 -0.79
N GLU A 289 -0.65 -7.34 -0.51
CA GLU A 289 0.66 -7.91 -0.21
C GLU A 289 0.67 -8.61 1.14
N LYS A 290 -0.03 -8.06 2.14
CA LYS A 290 -0.28 -8.70 3.43
C LYS A 290 -0.97 -10.05 3.24
N VAL A 291 -2.08 -10.09 2.49
CA VAL A 291 -2.80 -11.35 2.21
C VAL A 291 -1.89 -12.35 1.48
N ARG A 292 -1.10 -11.88 0.51
CA ARG A 292 -0.12 -12.70 -0.21
C ARG A 292 0.94 -13.27 0.74
N TRP A 293 1.50 -12.46 1.62
CA TRP A 293 2.51 -12.89 2.59
C TRP A 293 1.95 -13.78 3.69
N GLU A 294 0.71 -13.55 4.14
CA GLU A 294 0.01 -14.45 5.05
C GLU A 294 -0.17 -15.83 4.40
N SER A 295 -0.68 -15.89 3.17
CA SER A 295 -0.79 -17.12 2.38
C SER A 295 0.57 -17.78 2.13
N THR A 296 1.59 -16.99 1.80
CA THR A 296 2.95 -17.50 1.57
C THR A 296 3.58 -18.01 2.88
N SER A 297 3.34 -17.35 4.01
CA SER A 297 3.79 -17.77 5.34
C SER A 297 3.11 -19.07 5.77
N GLU A 298 1.81 -19.20 5.53
CA GLU A 298 1.05 -20.44 5.77
C GLU A 298 1.53 -21.56 4.85
N SER A 299 1.83 -21.26 3.57
CA SER A 299 2.46 -22.19 2.64
C SER A 299 3.83 -22.63 3.14
N TYR A 300 4.67 -21.72 3.64
CA TYR A 300 5.95 -22.07 4.26
C TYR A 300 5.77 -22.93 5.51
N GLN A 301 4.75 -22.68 6.32
CA GLN A 301 4.45 -23.50 7.49
C GLN A 301 4.04 -24.91 7.09
N THR A 302 3.24 -25.03 6.03
CA THR A 302 2.86 -26.32 5.43
C THR A 302 4.08 -27.03 4.86
N GLN A 303 4.93 -26.34 4.10
CA GLN A 303 6.18 -26.88 3.55
C GLN A 303 7.15 -27.33 4.65
N LEU A 304 7.25 -26.59 5.76
CA LEU A 304 8.06 -26.98 6.91
C LEU A 304 7.50 -28.22 7.61
N ALA A 305 6.17 -28.36 7.68
CA ALA A 305 5.53 -29.55 8.22
C ALA A 305 5.81 -30.78 7.35
N THR A 306 5.84 -30.64 6.02
CA THR A 306 6.08 -31.75 5.07
C THR A 306 7.55 -32.02 4.77
N LEU A 307 8.47 -31.12 5.18
CA LEU A 307 9.89 -31.14 4.82
C LEU A 307 10.58 -32.49 5.06
N ILE A 308 10.24 -33.17 6.16
CA ILE A 308 10.84 -34.46 6.51
C ILE A 308 10.42 -35.53 5.49
N GLY A 309 9.13 -35.60 5.16
CA GLY A 309 8.61 -36.54 4.17
C GLY A 309 9.09 -36.22 2.76
N ASP A 310 9.08 -34.95 2.38
CA ASP A 310 9.54 -34.49 1.07
C ASP A 310 11.05 -34.76 0.89
N GLY A 311 11.85 -34.42 1.90
CA GLY A 311 13.29 -34.69 1.93
C GLY A 311 13.60 -36.18 1.87
N PHE A 312 12.82 -37.02 2.58
CA PHE A 312 12.93 -38.47 2.47
C PHE A 312 12.70 -38.94 1.04
N LEU A 313 11.55 -38.59 0.43
CA LEU A 313 11.20 -39.02 -0.93
C LEU A 313 12.24 -38.61 -1.98
N ILE A 314 12.75 -37.38 -1.90
CA ILE A 314 13.77 -36.88 -2.83
C ILE A 314 15.10 -37.58 -2.57
N SER A 315 15.51 -37.76 -1.32
CA SER A 315 16.78 -38.42 -1.00
C SER A 315 16.80 -39.89 -1.43
N THR A 316 15.70 -40.63 -1.23
CA THR A 316 15.58 -42.03 -1.68
C THR A 316 15.52 -42.11 -3.19
N PHE A 317 14.86 -41.15 -3.85
CA PHE A 317 14.87 -41.02 -5.29
C PHE A 317 16.30 -40.87 -5.82
N LEU A 318 17.04 -39.85 -5.37
CA LEU A 318 18.41 -39.61 -5.85
C LEU A 318 19.39 -40.74 -5.52
N ALA A 319 19.17 -41.47 -4.42
CA ALA A 319 20.08 -42.53 -3.97
C ALA A 319 19.85 -43.87 -4.68
N TYR A 320 18.60 -44.24 -4.99
CA TYR A 320 18.24 -45.60 -5.37
C TYR A 320 17.54 -45.75 -6.73
N THR A 321 16.92 -44.71 -7.28
CA THR A 321 16.12 -44.89 -8.51
C THR A 321 16.92 -44.85 -9.80
N GLY A 322 18.14 -44.32 -9.77
CA GLY A 322 18.90 -44.01 -10.98
C GLY A 322 19.25 -45.22 -11.86
N TYR A 323 19.38 -46.42 -11.30
CA TYR A 323 19.57 -47.67 -12.08
C TYR A 323 18.30 -48.09 -12.85
N PHE A 324 17.13 -47.81 -12.28
CA PHE A 324 15.85 -48.29 -12.77
C PHE A 324 15.29 -47.43 -13.90
N ASP A 325 14.43 -48.05 -14.70
CA ASP A 325 13.65 -47.40 -15.75
C ASP A 325 12.51 -46.56 -15.17
N GLN A 326 11.99 -45.62 -15.97
CA GLN A 326 10.99 -44.64 -15.54
C GLN A 326 9.75 -45.26 -14.87
N MET A 327 9.26 -46.41 -15.36
CA MET A 327 8.09 -47.08 -14.80
C MET A 327 8.37 -47.61 -13.39
N THR A 328 9.49 -48.30 -13.20
CA THR A 328 9.89 -48.81 -11.88
C THR A 328 10.15 -47.67 -10.90
N ARG A 329 10.72 -46.53 -11.36
CA ARG A 329 10.87 -45.34 -10.51
C ARG A 329 9.54 -44.83 -9.97
N GLN A 330 8.50 -44.79 -10.80
CA GLN A 330 7.15 -44.38 -10.38
C GLN A 330 6.57 -45.36 -9.36
N ILE A 331 6.70 -46.66 -9.58
CA ILE A 331 6.24 -47.70 -8.65
C ILE A 331 6.94 -47.56 -7.29
N LEU A 332 8.27 -47.44 -7.28
CA LEU A 332 9.05 -47.24 -6.06
C LEU A 332 8.63 -45.98 -5.31
N PHE A 333 8.46 -44.87 -6.03
CA PHE A 333 8.04 -43.60 -5.44
C PHE A 333 6.65 -43.71 -4.80
N GLN A 334 5.68 -44.34 -5.48
CA GLN A 334 4.33 -44.56 -4.94
C GLN A 334 4.35 -45.51 -3.73
N GLN A 335 5.20 -46.53 -3.74
CA GLN A 335 5.38 -47.40 -2.58
C GLN A 335 5.95 -46.63 -1.38
N TRP A 336 6.95 -45.75 -1.59
CA TRP A 336 7.48 -44.91 -0.53
C TRP A 336 6.44 -43.94 0.03
N GLN A 337 5.62 -43.34 -0.83
CA GLN A 337 4.47 -42.54 -0.41
C GLN A 337 3.51 -43.35 0.48
N ASN A 338 3.13 -44.56 0.05
CA ASN A 338 2.28 -45.46 0.84
C ASN A 338 2.91 -45.84 2.20
N HIS A 339 4.24 -45.93 2.28
CA HIS A 339 4.95 -46.17 3.54
C HIS A 339 4.93 -44.95 4.46
N LEU A 340 5.09 -43.74 3.92
CA LEU A 340 4.96 -42.50 4.68
C LEU A 340 3.55 -42.31 5.21
N ASP A 341 2.52 -42.63 4.41
CA ASP A 341 1.11 -42.63 4.83
C ASP A 341 0.87 -43.55 6.03
N LYS A 342 1.37 -44.80 5.96
CA LYS A 342 1.26 -45.78 7.06
C LYS A 342 2.00 -45.31 8.32
N ALA A 343 3.14 -44.65 8.15
CA ALA A 343 3.92 -44.09 9.24
C ALA A 343 3.35 -42.75 9.77
N LYS A 344 2.30 -42.21 9.13
CA LYS A 344 1.71 -40.90 9.42
C LYS A 344 2.73 -39.76 9.36
N ILE A 345 3.70 -39.86 8.44
CA ILE A 345 4.67 -38.80 8.20
C ILE A 345 4.07 -37.88 7.13
N PRO A 346 3.89 -36.57 7.42
CA PRO A 346 3.36 -35.63 6.43
C PRO A 346 4.33 -35.43 5.28
N TYR A 347 3.81 -35.39 4.05
CA TYR A 347 4.53 -35.09 2.83
C TYR A 347 3.58 -34.43 1.81
N LYS A 348 4.13 -33.83 0.76
CA LYS A 348 3.34 -33.27 -0.35
C LYS A 348 2.95 -34.39 -1.33
N HIS A 349 1.65 -34.65 -1.52
CA HIS A 349 1.19 -35.69 -2.45
C HIS A 349 1.60 -35.43 -3.90
N ASP A 350 1.54 -34.16 -4.33
CA ASP A 350 1.95 -33.71 -5.65
C ASP A 350 3.36 -33.07 -5.62
N LEU A 351 4.35 -33.91 -5.30
CA LEU A 351 5.74 -33.51 -5.23
C LEU A 351 6.40 -33.61 -6.60
N ALA A 352 6.50 -32.48 -7.29
CA ALA A 352 7.25 -32.31 -8.52
C ALA A 352 8.76 -32.51 -8.28
N ARG A 353 9.24 -33.73 -8.51
CA ARG A 353 10.55 -34.23 -8.04
C ARG A 353 11.72 -33.45 -8.60
N VAL A 354 11.66 -33.09 -9.89
CA VAL A 354 12.73 -32.40 -10.60
C VAL A 354 12.76 -30.92 -10.17
N GLU A 355 11.60 -30.29 -10.10
CA GLU A 355 11.40 -28.89 -9.76
C GLU A 355 11.80 -28.60 -8.31
N TYR A 356 11.67 -29.58 -7.42
CA TYR A 356 12.07 -29.45 -6.02
C TYR A 356 13.59 -29.24 -5.83
N VAL A 357 14.41 -29.76 -6.76
CA VAL A 357 15.88 -29.80 -6.65
C VAL A 357 16.61 -29.09 -7.80
N SER A 358 15.87 -28.52 -8.74
CA SER A 358 16.41 -27.76 -9.88
C SER A 358 15.64 -26.47 -10.11
N THR A 359 16.35 -25.44 -10.56
CA THR A 359 15.73 -24.19 -10.99
C THR A 359 15.32 -24.27 -12.46
N ALA A 360 14.41 -23.38 -12.90
CA ALA A 360 14.03 -23.28 -14.31
C ALA A 360 15.24 -23.00 -15.21
N ASP A 361 16.13 -22.09 -14.78
CA ASP A 361 17.36 -21.74 -15.51
C ASP A 361 18.30 -22.94 -15.70
N GLU A 362 18.43 -23.80 -14.68
CA GLU A 362 19.24 -25.02 -14.80
C GLU A 362 18.65 -25.97 -15.82
N ARG A 363 17.33 -26.19 -15.80
CA ARG A 363 16.65 -27.06 -16.78
C ARG A 363 16.79 -26.52 -18.20
N LEU A 364 16.64 -25.21 -18.39
CA LEU A 364 16.85 -24.54 -19.68
C LEU A 364 18.31 -24.68 -20.14
N ARG A 365 19.28 -24.53 -19.23
CA ARG A 365 20.69 -24.74 -19.55
C ARG A 365 20.98 -26.17 -19.99
N TRP A 366 20.39 -27.17 -19.34
CA TRP A 366 20.55 -28.57 -19.74
C TRP A 366 20.02 -28.80 -21.16
N GLU A 367 18.87 -28.22 -21.50
CA GLU A 367 18.30 -28.29 -22.85
C GLU A 367 19.20 -27.62 -23.89
N MET A 368 19.77 -26.45 -23.60
CA MET A 368 20.78 -25.80 -24.46
C MET A 368 22.02 -26.67 -24.67
N ASN A 369 22.37 -27.49 -23.67
CA ASN A 369 23.45 -28.47 -23.71
C ASN A 369 23.03 -29.82 -24.31
N LEU A 370 21.96 -29.85 -25.11
CA LEU A 370 21.43 -31.02 -25.83
C LEU A 370 20.86 -32.15 -24.95
N LEU A 371 20.50 -31.86 -23.70
CA LEU A 371 19.66 -32.78 -22.97
C LEU A 371 18.21 -32.66 -23.46
N PRO A 372 17.57 -33.75 -23.91
CA PRO A 372 16.14 -33.75 -24.18
C PRO A 372 15.33 -33.33 -22.97
N SER A 373 14.23 -32.63 -23.23
CA SER A 373 13.35 -32.06 -22.22
C SER A 373 12.30 -33.07 -21.70
N ASP A 374 12.48 -34.37 -21.90
CA ASP A 374 11.59 -35.39 -21.32
C ASP A 374 11.90 -35.70 -19.85
N ASP A 375 10.92 -36.26 -19.15
CA ASP A 375 10.99 -36.50 -17.70
C ASP A 375 12.16 -37.39 -17.29
N LEU A 376 12.42 -38.48 -18.03
CA LEU A 376 13.53 -39.38 -17.73
C LEU A 376 14.87 -38.63 -17.77
N CYS A 377 15.08 -37.82 -18.81
CA CYS A 377 16.29 -37.04 -18.98
C CYS A 377 16.44 -35.97 -17.89
N ARG A 378 15.36 -35.27 -17.55
CA ARG A 378 15.35 -34.28 -16.45
C ARG A 378 15.64 -34.92 -15.09
N GLU A 379 15.01 -36.06 -14.80
CA GLU A 379 15.27 -36.85 -13.59
C GLU A 379 16.74 -37.27 -13.51
N ASN A 380 17.30 -37.78 -14.61
CA ASN A 380 18.70 -38.18 -14.69
C ASN A 380 19.66 -37.00 -14.51
N ALA A 381 19.35 -35.83 -15.09
CA ALA A 381 20.19 -34.63 -14.95
C ALA A 381 20.27 -34.15 -13.50
N VAL A 382 19.15 -34.22 -12.76
CA VAL A 382 19.14 -33.92 -11.33
C VAL A 382 20.05 -34.87 -10.55
N MET A 383 20.04 -36.17 -10.86
CA MET A 383 20.95 -37.14 -10.23
C MET A 383 22.42 -36.82 -10.55
N LEU A 384 22.71 -36.47 -11.80
CA LEU A 384 24.05 -36.05 -12.26
C LEU A 384 24.50 -34.69 -11.71
N LYS A 385 23.57 -33.85 -11.26
CA LYS A 385 23.88 -32.60 -10.55
C LYS A 385 24.22 -32.85 -9.08
N SER A 386 23.43 -33.70 -8.42
CA SER A 386 23.39 -33.81 -6.96
C SER A 386 24.06 -35.08 -6.42
N PHE A 387 24.94 -35.71 -7.19
CA PHE A 387 25.56 -36.97 -6.79
C PHE A 387 26.52 -36.79 -5.61
N THR A 388 26.46 -37.73 -4.67
CA THR A 388 27.43 -37.86 -3.57
C THR A 388 28.55 -38.83 -3.94
N ARG A 389 28.18 -39.99 -4.47
CA ARG A 389 29.07 -41.00 -5.08
C ARG A 389 29.24 -40.72 -6.57
N TYR A 390 30.41 -40.99 -7.13
CA TYR A 390 30.65 -40.73 -8.55
C TYR A 390 29.68 -41.54 -9.43
N PRO A 391 29.11 -40.92 -10.48
CA PRO A 391 28.10 -41.57 -11.28
C PRO A 391 28.68 -42.61 -12.24
N LEU A 392 27.98 -43.73 -12.36
CA LEU A 392 28.15 -44.72 -13.43
C LEU A 392 26.91 -44.65 -14.33
N ILE A 393 27.15 -44.27 -15.58
CA ILE A 393 26.11 -43.92 -16.53
C ILE A 393 25.99 -45.04 -17.57
N ILE A 394 24.79 -45.61 -17.65
CA ILE A 394 24.43 -46.55 -18.72
C ILE A 394 23.84 -45.71 -19.85
N ASP A 395 24.58 -45.52 -20.94
CA ASP A 395 24.24 -44.60 -22.02
C ASP A 395 24.43 -45.25 -23.42
N PRO A 396 23.52 -46.16 -23.83
CA PRO A 396 23.65 -46.85 -25.12
C PRO A 396 23.58 -45.91 -26.33
N SER A 397 22.88 -44.77 -26.21
CA SER A 397 22.70 -43.78 -27.27
C SER A 397 23.80 -42.71 -27.31
N GLY A 398 24.63 -42.59 -26.27
CA GLY A 398 25.67 -41.56 -26.14
C GLY A 398 25.13 -40.17 -25.79
N GLN A 399 23.87 -40.09 -25.35
CA GLN A 399 23.17 -38.83 -25.09
C GLN A 399 23.67 -38.15 -23.81
N ALA A 400 23.89 -38.92 -22.75
CA ALA A 400 24.42 -38.40 -21.49
C ALA A 400 25.86 -37.90 -21.66
N PHE A 401 26.66 -38.63 -22.45
CA PHE A 401 28.01 -38.23 -22.80
C PHE A 401 28.05 -36.86 -23.48
N GLU A 402 27.28 -36.66 -24.55
CA GLU A 402 27.23 -35.38 -25.28
C GLU A 402 26.75 -34.23 -24.37
N PHE A 403 25.73 -34.49 -23.55
CA PHE A 403 25.23 -33.52 -22.58
C PHE A 403 26.31 -33.09 -21.58
N LEU A 404 26.95 -34.06 -20.91
CA LEU A 404 27.99 -33.77 -19.92
C LEU A 404 29.23 -33.12 -20.55
N HIS A 405 29.59 -33.53 -21.76
CA HIS A 405 30.69 -32.93 -22.50
C HIS A 405 30.45 -31.42 -22.76
N ARG A 406 29.20 -31.05 -23.08
CA ARG A 406 28.81 -29.63 -23.26
C ARG A 406 28.67 -28.88 -21.94
N GLU A 407 28.05 -29.47 -20.93
CA GLU A 407 27.85 -28.86 -19.61
C GLU A 407 29.20 -28.53 -18.94
N TYR A 408 30.19 -29.41 -19.09
CA TYR A 408 31.50 -29.24 -18.49
C TYR A 408 32.55 -28.67 -19.45
N ARG A 409 32.19 -28.20 -20.65
CA ARG A 409 33.16 -27.76 -21.68
C ARG A 409 34.13 -26.67 -21.22
N GLU A 410 33.71 -25.82 -20.27
CA GLU A 410 34.54 -24.75 -19.71
C GLU A 410 35.54 -25.26 -18.67
N LYS A 411 35.32 -26.46 -18.13
CA LYS A 411 36.22 -27.15 -17.21
C LYS A 411 36.98 -28.19 -18.01
N ASN A 412 38.31 -28.10 -18.05
CA ASN A 412 39.15 -29.06 -18.79
C ASN A 412 38.68 -30.51 -18.56
N ILE A 413 38.22 -31.16 -19.64
CA ILE A 413 37.76 -32.55 -19.66
C ILE A 413 38.88 -33.43 -20.20
N VAL A 414 39.17 -34.51 -19.48
CA VAL A 414 40.04 -35.59 -19.95
C VAL A 414 39.18 -36.82 -20.20
N GLN A 415 39.35 -37.47 -21.35
CA GLN A 415 38.63 -38.69 -21.72
C GLN A 415 39.62 -39.86 -21.75
N THR A 416 39.21 -40.98 -21.18
CA THR A 416 40.00 -42.22 -21.09
C THR A 416 39.08 -43.44 -21.11
N SER A 417 39.65 -44.64 -21.13
CA SER A 417 38.93 -45.90 -20.98
C SER A 417 39.68 -46.77 -19.98
N PHE A 418 39.00 -47.68 -19.29
CA PHE A 418 39.66 -48.70 -18.48
C PHE A 418 40.58 -49.61 -19.30
N MET A 419 40.34 -49.69 -20.62
CA MET A 419 41.18 -50.44 -21.56
C MET A 419 42.40 -49.65 -22.05
N ASP A 420 42.50 -48.35 -21.74
CA ASP A 420 43.63 -47.51 -22.16
C ASP A 420 44.89 -47.78 -21.31
N ALA A 421 46.00 -48.11 -21.96
CA ALA A 421 47.30 -48.25 -21.28
C ALA A 421 47.75 -46.96 -20.58
N GLY A 422 47.24 -45.80 -21.02
CA GLY A 422 47.46 -44.49 -20.41
C GLY A 422 46.58 -44.18 -19.19
N PHE A 423 45.56 -45.00 -18.89
CA PHE A 423 44.52 -44.74 -17.89
C PHE A 423 45.09 -44.26 -16.55
N ARG A 424 46.02 -45.04 -15.98
CA ARG A 424 46.63 -44.72 -14.68
C ARG A 424 47.24 -43.32 -14.67
N LYS A 425 48.02 -42.93 -15.68
CA LYS A 425 48.67 -41.61 -15.72
C LYS A 425 47.66 -40.48 -15.82
N GLN A 426 46.60 -40.68 -16.61
CA GLN A 426 45.53 -39.69 -16.78
C GLN A 426 44.72 -39.53 -15.48
N LEU A 427 44.43 -40.62 -14.78
CA LEU A 427 43.80 -40.60 -13.45
C LEU A 427 44.68 -39.86 -12.43
N GLU A 428 45.98 -40.18 -12.35
CA GLU A 428 46.92 -39.51 -11.44
C GLU A 428 46.97 -38.00 -11.69
N SER A 429 47.01 -37.59 -12.96
CA SER A 429 47.01 -36.18 -13.36
C SER A 429 45.69 -35.50 -13.02
N ALA A 430 44.56 -36.15 -13.29
CA ALA A 430 43.24 -35.57 -13.07
C ALA A 430 42.94 -35.36 -11.59
N LEU A 431 43.34 -36.29 -10.73
CA LEU A 431 43.23 -36.17 -9.27
C LEU A 431 44.04 -34.97 -8.75
N ARG A 432 45.26 -34.79 -9.26
CA ARG A 432 46.17 -33.71 -8.85
C ARG A 432 45.66 -32.32 -9.24
N PHE A 433 45.22 -32.17 -10.49
CA PHE A 433 44.83 -30.86 -11.03
C PHE A 433 43.33 -30.59 -10.91
N GLY A 434 42.54 -31.57 -10.48
CA GLY A 434 41.09 -31.43 -10.32
C GLY A 434 40.35 -31.27 -11.64
N THR A 435 40.85 -31.89 -12.72
CA THR A 435 40.17 -31.91 -14.02
C THR A 435 39.00 -32.89 -14.00
N THR A 436 37.99 -32.63 -14.82
CA THR A 436 36.87 -33.58 -14.96
C THR A 436 37.32 -34.77 -15.80
N LEU A 437 37.18 -35.99 -15.29
CA LEU A 437 37.61 -37.22 -15.97
C LEU A 437 36.39 -38.03 -16.44
N PHE A 438 36.32 -38.32 -17.74
CA PHE A 438 35.35 -39.24 -18.33
C PHE A 438 36.05 -40.56 -18.63
N ILE A 439 35.50 -41.65 -18.11
CA ILE A 439 36.06 -43.00 -18.27
C ILE A 439 35.03 -43.85 -19.02
N HIS A 440 35.39 -44.35 -20.19
CA HIS A 440 34.59 -45.25 -21.00
C HIS A 440 34.82 -46.73 -20.65
N ASP A 441 33.97 -47.58 -21.22
CA ASP A 441 34.01 -49.04 -21.10
C ASP A 441 33.95 -49.51 -19.64
N ALA A 442 33.03 -48.93 -18.86
CA ALA A 442 32.89 -49.19 -17.43
C ALA A 442 32.57 -50.67 -17.09
N GLU A 443 32.06 -51.44 -18.05
CA GLU A 443 31.91 -52.90 -17.97
C GLU A 443 33.25 -53.63 -17.77
N ASN A 444 34.36 -53.03 -18.20
CA ASN A 444 35.73 -53.54 -18.01
C ASN A 444 36.41 -52.89 -16.78
N PHE A 445 35.67 -52.79 -15.67
CA PHE A 445 36.07 -52.05 -14.47
C PHE A 445 37.47 -52.41 -13.94
N ASP A 446 38.33 -51.39 -13.75
CA ASP A 446 39.65 -51.54 -13.11
C ASP A 446 39.59 -51.21 -11.60
N PRO A 447 39.90 -52.17 -10.70
CA PRO A 447 39.96 -51.95 -9.25
C PRO A 447 40.91 -50.83 -8.78
N LEU A 448 41.83 -50.34 -9.62
CA LEU A 448 42.72 -49.22 -9.34
C LEU A 448 41.97 -47.97 -8.84
N ILE A 449 40.72 -47.80 -9.25
CA ILE A 449 39.90 -46.62 -8.93
C ILE A 449 39.17 -46.72 -7.59
N ASN A 450 39.19 -47.87 -6.92
CA ASN A 450 38.48 -48.09 -5.65
C ASN A 450 38.80 -47.06 -4.55
N PRO A 451 40.06 -46.64 -4.33
CA PRO A 451 40.38 -45.58 -3.37
C PRO A 451 39.67 -44.26 -3.69
N VAL A 452 39.48 -43.96 -4.99
CA VAL A 452 38.77 -42.75 -5.46
C VAL A 452 37.28 -42.85 -5.19
N LEU A 453 36.66 -44.02 -5.46
CA LEU A 453 35.24 -44.24 -5.25
C LEU A 453 34.84 -44.17 -3.77
N ILE A 454 35.65 -44.74 -2.89
CA ILE A 454 35.42 -44.72 -1.43
C ILE A 454 35.84 -43.37 -0.81
N ARG A 455 36.60 -42.56 -1.56
CA ARG A 455 37.24 -41.32 -1.07
C ARG A 455 38.14 -41.59 0.14
N ASP A 456 39.08 -42.55 0.01
CA ASP A 456 40.12 -42.82 1.01
C ASP A 456 41.16 -41.69 1.04
N LEU A 457 40.75 -40.54 1.57
CA LEU A 457 41.52 -39.30 1.63
C LEU A 457 42.26 -39.19 2.97
N ARG A 458 43.57 -38.97 2.90
CA ARG A 458 44.43 -38.79 4.08
C ARG A 458 44.87 -37.33 4.18
N ARG A 459 44.70 -36.73 5.35
CA ARG A 459 45.17 -35.36 5.62
C ARG A 459 46.52 -35.42 6.33
N THR A 460 47.57 -35.01 5.63
CA THR A 460 48.94 -34.98 6.17
C THR A 460 49.53 -33.60 5.94
N SER A 461 49.99 -32.95 7.01
CA SER A 461 50.69 -31.65 6.95
C SER A 461 49.94 -30.57 6.14
N GLY A 462 48.62 -30.50 6.28
CA GLY A 462 47.76 -29.53 5.57
C GLY A 462 47.41 -29.89 4.12
N ARG A 463 47.96 -30.97 3.56
CA ARG A 463 47.61 -31.50 2.23
C ARG A 463 46.60 -32.64 2.36
N VAL A 464 45.69 -32.73 1.39
CA VAL A 464 44.78 -33.86 1.23
C VAL A 464 45.39 -34.78 0.17
N LEU A 465 45.72 -36.01 0.55
CA LEU A 465 46.37 -37.00 -0.29
C LEU A 465 45.45 -38.19 -0.52
N ILE A 466 45.60 -38.84 -1.66
CA ILE A 466 44.97 -40.11 -2.01
C ILE A 466 46.03 -41.07 -2.54
N THR A 467 45.99 -42.33 -2.10
CA THR A 467 46.93 -43.36 -2.55
C THR A 467 46.33 -44.13 -3.72
N ILE A 468 47.01 -44.14 -4.88
CA ILE A 468 46.61 -44.88 -6.08
C ILE A 468 47.76 -45.79 -6.49
N GLY A 469 47.53 -47.11 -6.40
CA GLY A 469 48.58 -48.11 -6.56
C GLY A 469 49.67 -47.91 -5.50
N ASP A 470 50.88 -47.59 -5.97
CA ASP A 470 52.08 -47.35 -5.16
C ASP A 470 52.39 -45.86 -4.93
N LYS A 471 51.52 -44.92 -5.34
CA LYS A 471 51.80 -43.48 -5.25
C LYS A 471 50.77 -42.72 -4.43
N ASP A 472 51.27 -41.76 -3.64
CA ASP A 472 50.46 -40.73 -2.98
C ASP A 472 50.35 -39.49 -3.87
N ILE A 473 49.12 -39.02 -4.07
CA ILE A 473 48.77 -37.96 -5.01
C ILE A 473 47.99 -36.90 -4.26
N ASP A 474 48.27 -35.62 -4.52
CA ASP A 474 47.42 -34.54 -4.03
C ASP A 474 46.02 -34.67 -4.60
N PHE A 475 45.03 -34.63 -3.72
CA PHE A 475 43.63 -34.67 -4.12
C PHE A 475 43.09 -33.24 -4.23
N SER A 476 42.73 -32.84 -5.45
CA SER A 476 42.03 -31.58 -5.66
C SER A 476 40.54 -31.71 -5.34
N PRO A 477 39.94 -30.81 -4.54
CA PRO A 477 38.51 -30.84 -4.22
C PRO A 477 37.61 -30.52 -5.43
N THR A 478 38.16 -29.99 -6.53
CA THR A 478 37.40 -29.70 -7.75
C THR A 478 37.27 -30.92 -8.66
N PHE A 479 37.98 -32.02 -8.37
CA PHE A 479 37.97 -33.24 -9.17
C PHE A 479 36.56 -33.84 -9.29
N ARG A 480 36.17 -34.14 -10.53
CA ARG A 480 34.93 -34.82 -10.86
C ARG A 480 35.21 -35.98 -11.80
N MET A 481 34.41 -37.04 -11.70
CA MET A 481 34.58 -38.25 -12.47
C MET A 481 33.23 -38.79 -12.90
N PHE A 482 33.15 -39.26 -14.14
CA PHE A 482 31.97 -39.89 -14.72
C PHE A 482 32.40 -41.18 -15.42
N LEU A 483 31.77 -42.30 -15.06
CA LEU A 483 31.98 -43.60 -15.69
C LEU A 483 30.86 -43.83 -16.71
N PHE A 484 31.19 -44.32 -17.90
CA PHE A 484 30.24 -44.58 -18.98
C PHE A 484 30.32 -46.03 -19.44
N THR A 485 29.17 -46.65 -19.68
CA THR A 485 29.05 -47.87 -20.47
C THR A 485 28.01 -47.67 -21.57
N ARG A 486 28.25 -48.27 -22.73
CA ARG A 486 27.27 -48.34 -23.82
C ARG A 486 26.46 -49.62 -23.80
N ASP A 487 26.85 -50.58 -22.97
CA ASP A 487 26.16 -51.85 -22.81
C ASP A 487 25.00 -51.67 -21.83
N SER A 488 23.77 -51.77 -22.34
CA SER A 488 22.55 -51.69 -21.52
C SER A 488 22.37 -52.91 -20.62
N ASP A 489 22.99 -54.03 -20.98
CA ASP A 489 22.85 -55.31 -20.30
C ASP A 489 24.04 -55.59 -19.37
N ALA A 490 24.95 -54.61 -19.19
CA ALA A 490 26.11 -54.75 -18.34
C ALA A 490 25.72 -55.02 -16.88
N GLU A 491 26.18 -56.17 -16.36
CA GLU A 491 26.00 -56.54 -14.96
C GLU A 491 27.19 -56.07 -14.10
N PHE A 492 26.88 -55.31 -13.05
CA PHE A 492 27.89 -54.83 -12.10
C PHE A 492 27.81 -55.60 -10.80
N GLY A 493 28.97 -56.00 -10.27
CA GLY A 493 29.05 -56.68 -8.98
C GLY A 493 28.54 -55.79 -7.83
N PRO A 494 27.98 -56.36 -6.76
CA PRO A 494 27.43 -55.60 -5.62
C PRO A 494 28.42 -54.60 -4.99
N ASP A 495 29.72 -54.93 -5.06
CA ASP A 495 30.79 -54.07 -4.57
C ASP A 495 30.82 -52.70 -5.28
N ILE A 496 30.76 -52.69 -6.61
CA ILE A 496 30.71 -51.47 -7.42
C ILE A 496 29.38 -50.76 -7.16
N CYS A 497 28.28 -51.50 -7.17
CA CYS A 497 26.94 -50.96 -6.98
C CYS A 497 26.78 -50.19 -5.65
N SER A 498 27.49 -50.59 -4.61
CA SER A 498 27.47 -49.88 -3.32
C SER A 498 28.25 -48.55 -3.33
N ARG A 499 29.21 -48.40 -4.24
CA ARG A 499 30.19 -47.29 -4.26
C ARG A 499 29.91 -46.21 -5.30
N VAL A 500 29.06 -46.49 -6.30
CA VAL A 500 28.70 -45.54 -7.36
C VAL A 500 27.24 -45.11 -7.25
N THR A 501 26.89 -44.03 -7.94
CA THR A 501 25.49 -43.68 -8.21
C THR A 501 25.16 -44.09 -9.64
N PHE A 502 24.26 -45.05 -9.84
CA PHE A 502 23.84 -45.40 -11.20
C PHE A 502 22.92 -44.34 -11.79
N VAL A 503 23.09 -44.05 -13.08
CA VAL A 503 22.14 -43.24 -13.84
C VAL A 503 21.92 -43.90 -15.20
N ASN A 504 20.71 -44.40 -15.41
CA ASN A 504 20.33 -45.14 -16.61
C ASN A 504 19.69 -44.22 -17.65
N PHE A 505 20.38 -43.99 -18.76
CA PHE A 505 19.92 -43.24 -19.94
C PHE A 505 19.36 -44.14 -21.04
N THR A 506 19.13 -45.42 -20.77
CA THR A 506 18.40 -46.30 -21.68
C THR A 506 17.03 -45.69 -21.97
N VAL A 507 16.80 -45.38 -23.24
CA VAL A 507 15.60 -44.66 -23.67
C VAL A 507 14.36 -45.53 -23.43
N THR A 508 13.34 -44.97 -22.78
CA THR A 508 12.04 -45.62 -22.54
C THR A 508 11.03 -45.29 -23.64
N ARG A 509 9.92 -46.05 -23.69
CA ARG A 509 8.81 -45.78 -24.63
C ARG A 509 8.30 -44.34 -24.54
N SER A 510 8.09 -43.86 -23.31
CA SER A 510 7.61 -42.50 -23.04
C SER A 510 8.65 -41.44 -23.39
N SER A 511 9.93 -41.66 -23.05
CA SER A 511 11.02 -40.75 -23.39
C SER A 511 11.17 -40.60 -24.91
N LEU A 512 11.21 -41.71 -25.65
CA LEU A 512 11.31 -41.67 -27.11
C LEU A 512 10.08 -41.03 -27.77
N GLN A 513 8.89 -41.27 -27.23
CA GLN A 513 7.67 -40.62 -27.70
C GLN A 513 7.80 -39.10 -27.58
N SER A 514 8.19 -38.58 -26.40
CA SER A 514 8.40 -37.14 -26.20
C SER A 514 9.47 -36.58 -27.12
N GLN A 515 10.60 -37.28 -27.30
CA GLN A 515 11.66 -36.86 -28.21
C GLN A 515 11.20 -36.79 -29.67
N CYS A 516 10.47 -37.81 -30.14
CA CYS A 516 9.91 -37.84 -31.49
C CYS A 516 8.87 -36.72 -31.67
N LEU A 517 8.02 -36.47 -30.68
CA LEU A 517 7.04 -35.39 -30.69
C LEU A 517 7.71 -34.03 -30.91
N TYR A 518 8.77 -33.73 -30.16
CA TYR A 518 9.49 -32.47 -30.31
C TYR A 518 10.18 -32.33 -31.66
N LYS A 519 10.73 -33.42 -32.21
CA LYS A 519 11.29 -33.40 -33.58
C LYS A 519 10.22 -33.13 -34.64
N ILE A 520 9.04 -33.74 -34.51
CA ILE A 520 7.91 -33.50 -35.43
C ILE A 520 7.43 -32.05 -35.33
N LEU A 521 7.25 -31.53 -34.11
CA LEU A 521 6.84 -30.15 -33.91
C LEU A 521 7.87 -29.18 -34.50
N ARG A 522 9.16 -29.42 -34.30
CA ARG A 522 10.22 -28.59 -34.87
C ARG A 522 10.25 -28.59 -36.40
N SER A 523 9.81 -29.66 -37.06
CA SER A 523 9.71 -29.71 -38.53
C SER A 523 8.39 -29.17 -39.08
N GLU A 524 7.25 -29.51 -38.47
CA GLU A 524 5.91 -29.24 -39.00
C GLU A 524 5.28 -27.93 -38.45
N ARG A 525 5.63 -27.55 -37.22
CA ARG A 525 5.16 -26.35 -36.53
C ARG A 525 6.31 -25.66 -35.78
N PRO A 526 7.35 -25.18 -36.49
CA PRO A 526 8.49 -24.51 -35.87
C PRO A 526 8.08 -23.25 -35.09
N ASP A 527 6.96 -22.62 -35.48
CA ASP A 527 6.36 -21.50 -34.77
C ASP A 527 5.85 -21.90 -33.38
N ILE A 528 5.21 -23.06 -33.24
CA ILE A 528 4.72 -23.59 -31.96
C ILE A 528 5.89 -24.06 -31.08
N ASP A 529 6.90 -24.72 -31.66
CA ASP A 529 8.08 -25.16 -30.92
C ASP A 529 8.91 -23.97 -30.39
N SER A 530 9.12 -22.93 -31.20
CA SER A 530 9.77 -21.68 -30.77
C SER A 530 8.94 -20.99 -29.68
N LYS A 531 7.62 -20.83 -29.89
CA LYS A 531 6.72 -20.26 -28.87
C LYS A 531 6.81 -21.01 -27.55
N ARG A 532 6.81 -22.35 -27.56
CA ARG A 532 6.97 -23.15 -26.33
C ARG A 532 8.28 -22.81 -25.61
N SER A 533 9.40 -22.83 -26.34
CA SER A 533 10.73 -22.56 -25.76
C SER A 533 10.82 -21.13 -25.21
N ASP A 534 10.29 -20.15 -25.92
CA ASP A 534 10.33 -18.75 -25.52
C ASP A 534 9.40 -18.48 -24.32
N LEU A 535 8.21 -19.08 -24.27
CA LEU A 535 7.30 -18.99 -23.12
C LEU A 535 7.90 -19.63 -21.87
N MET A 536 8.57 -20.79 -22.00
CA MET A 536 9.27 -21.43 -20.87
C MET A 536 10.40 -20.56 -20.32
N LYS A 537 11.18 -19.89 -21.19
CA LYS A 537 12.21 -18.93 -20.77
C LYS A 537 11.60 -17.73 -20.07
N LEU A 538 10.57 -17.12 -20.66
CA LEU A 538 9.87 -15.97 -20.08
C LEU A 538 9.27 -16.30 -18.72
N GLN A 539 8.68 -17.49 -18.54
CA GLN A 539 8.14 -17.93 -17.26
C GLN A 539 9.25 -18.05 -16.19
N GLY A 540 10.42 -18.57 -16.57
CA GLY A 540 11.61 -18.59 -15.71
C GLY A 540 12.09 -17.19 -15.32
N GLU A 541 12.21 -16.29 -16.30
CA GLU A 541 12.59 -14.89 -16.08
C GLU A 541 11.59 -14.15 -15.19
N PHE A 542 10.29 -14.35 -15.40
CA PHE A 542 9.24 -13.76 -14.56
C PHE A 542 9.30 -14.29 -13.13
N ALA A 543 9.49 -15.59 -12.93
CA ALA A 543 9.64 -16.17 -11.59
C ALA A 543 10.87 -15.58 -10.87
N ALA A 544 12.00 -15.44 -11.57
CA ALA A 544 13.20 -14.82 -11.01
C ALA A 544 12.98 -13.32 -10.69
N LYS A 545 12.32 -12.58 -11.59
CA LYS A 545 12.04 -11.15 -11.41
C LYS A 545 11.05 -10.90 -10.28
N LEU A 546 10.00 -11.70 -10.15
CA LEU A 546 9.06 -11.63 -9.03
C LEU A 546 9.78 -11.85 -7.69
N ARG A 547 10.65 -12.86 -7.63
CA ARG A 547 11.46 -13.12 -6.43
C ARG A 547 12.39 -11.95 -6.09
N HIS A 548 13.03 -11.36 -7.11
CA HIS A 548 13.88 -10.20 -6.88
C HIS A 548 13.10 -8.96 -6.41
N LEU A 549 11.93 -8.69 -7.00
CA LEU A 549 11.05 -7.60 -6.57
C LEU A 549 10.57 -7.83 -5.13
N GLU A 550 10.25 -9.06 -4.76
CA GLU A 550 9.87 -9.43 -3.39
C GLU A 550 11.01 -9.22 -2.40
N ASP A 551 12.22 -9.72 -2.72
CA ASP A 551 13.41 -9.51 -1.89
C ASP A 551 13.72 -8.02 -1.72
N ASN A 552 13.57 -7.23 -2.78
CA ASN A 552 13.74 -5.77 -2.74
C ASN A 552 12.67 -5.09 -1.88
N LEU A 553 11.41 -5.50 -1.99
CA LEU A 553 10.30 -4.97 -1.18
C LEU A 553 10.57 -5.24 0.30
N LEU A 554 10.91 -6.48 0.66
CA LEU A 554 11.24 -6.87 2.04
C LEU A 554 12.48 -6.14 2.55
N LYS A 555 13.48 -5.92 1.70
CA LYS A 555 14.68 -5.18 2.06
C LYS A 555 14.35 -3.71 2.39
N VAL A 556 13.61 -3.02 1.53
CA VAL A 556 13.17 -1.63 1.76
C VAL A 556 12.31 -1.53 3.02
N LEU A 557 11.42 -2.49 3.24
CA LEU A 557 10.58 -2.54 4.43
C LEU A 557 11.41 -2.79 5.70
N ASN A 558 12.42 -3.67 5.65
CA ASN A 558 13.27 -3.98 6.81
C ASN A 558 14.30 -2.88 7.12
N GLU A 559 14.92 -2.27 6.10
CA GLU A 559 15.95 -1.22 6.23
C GLU A 559 15.39 0.15 6.58
N SER A 560 14.07 0.35 6.49
CA SER A 560 13.44 1.55 7.03
C SER A 560 13.55 1.58 8.56
N GLU A 561 14.48 2.38 9.07
CA GLU A 561 14.60 2.75 10.48
C GLU A 561 13.61 3.88 10.79
N GLY A 562 12.75 3.69 11.81
CA GLY A 562 11.71 4.64 12.20
C GLY A 562 10.34 4.41 11.54
N THR A 563 9.44 5.39 11.65
CA THR A 563 8.09 5.32 11.05
C THR A 563 8.20 5.27 9.53
N ILE A 564 7.71 4.21 8.89
CA ILE A 564 7.65 4.09 7.41
C ILE A 564 6.97 5.33 6.78
N LEU A 565 6.07 5.96 7.54
CA LEU A 565 5.29 7.13 7.18
C LEU A 565 6.09 8.43 7.05
N ASP A 566 7.34 8.48 7.55
CA ASP A 566 8.16 9.71 7.55
C ASP A 566 9.09 9.81 6.33
N ASN A 567 9.20 8.75 5.52
CA ASN A 567 10.12 8.70 4.39
C ASN A 567 9.40 8.55 3.05
N ASP A 568 9.14 9.68 2.38
CA ASP A 568 8.45 9.72 1.09
C ASP A 568 9.15 8.90 -0.02
N LYS A 569 10.48 8.76 0.07
CA LYS A 569 11.23 7.95 -0.90
C LYS A 569 10.89 6.46 -0.77
N VAL A 570 10.72 5.98 0.45
CA VAL A 570 10.38 4.58 0.75
C VAL A 570 8.99 4.26 0.17
N ILE A 571 8.01 5.14 0.40
CA ILE A 571 6.65 4.98 -0.14
C ILE A 571 6.66 4.93 -1.68
N ALA A 572 7.33 5.88 -2.33
CA ALA A 572 7.42 5.90 -3.79
C ALA A 572 8.11 4.65 -4.36
N THR A 573 9.16 4.14 -3.69
CA THR A 573 9.80 2.88 -4.11
C THR A 573 8.89 1.66 -3.92
N LEU A 574 8.12 1.59 -2.83
CA LEU A 574 7.18 0.50 -2.59
C LEU A 574 6.08 0.46 -3.63
N GLU A 575 5.52 1.63 -3.99
CA GLU A 575 4.52 1.73 -5.06
C GLU A 575 5.07 1.26 -6.41
N LYS A 576 6.28 1.71 -6.78
CA LYS A 576 6.94 1.29 -8.01
C LYS A 576 7.18 -0.22 -8.08
N ILE A 577 7.71 -0.81 -6.99
CA ILE A 577 7.97 -2.25 -6.93
C ILE A 577 6.65 -3.04 -7.07
N LYS A 578 5.58 -2.57 -6.44
CA LYS A 578 4.26 -3.20 -6.51
C LYS A 578 3.68 -3.15 -7.92
N THR A 579 3.71 -1.99 -8.59
CA THR A 579 3.19 -1.87 -9.96
C THR A 579 3.94 -2.80 -10.90
N GLU A 580 5.27 -2.86 -10.79
CA GLU A 580 6.09 -3.78 -11.59
C GLU A 580 5.75 -5.25 -11.29
N ALA A 581 5.56 -5.63 -10.02
CA ALA A 581 5.19 -7.00 -9.65
C ALA A 581 3.80 -7.39 -10.18
N SER A 582 2.83 -6.48 -10.10
CA SER A 582 1.47 -6.71 -10.63
C SER A 582 1.46 -6.89 -12.15
N GLU A 583 2.22 -6.09 -12.88
CA GLU A 583 2.37 -6.23 -14.33
C GLU A 583 2.99 -7.57 -14.72
N ILE A 584 3.98 -8.05 -13.96
CA ILE A 584 4.61 -9.34 -14.21
C ILE A 584 3.65 -10.49 -13.88
N MET A 585 2.90 -10.42 -12.78
CA MET A 585 1.91 -11.45 -12.44
C MET A 585 0.84 -11.59 -13.53
N GLN A 586 0.34 -10.49 -14.06
CA GLN A 586 -0.60 -10.54 -15.19
C GLN A 586 0.02 -11.22 -16.42
N LYS A 587 1.27 -10.90 -16.75
CA LYS A 587 1.99 -11.55 -17.86
C LYS A 587 2.23 -13.04 -17.63
N VAL A 588 2.44 -13.48 -16.40
CA VAL A 588 2.56 -14.91 -16.05
C VAL A 588 1.25 -15.62 -16.34
N GLU A 589 0.11 -15.06 -15.91
CA GLU A 589 -1.22 -15.64 -16.17
C GLU A 589 -1.53 -15.71 -17.66
N GLU A 590 -1.23 -14.66 -18.43
CA GLU A 590 -1.36 -14.66 -19.89
C GLU A 590 -0.46 -15.72 -20.54
N THR A 591 0.77 -15.89 -20.05
CA THR A 591 1.73 -16.89 -20.53
C THR A 591 1.22 -18.31 -20.30
N ASP A 592 0.62 -18.59 -19.14
CA ASP A 592 0.08 -19.91 -18.80
C ASP A 592 -1.11 -20.29 -19.70
N ILE A 593 -1.96 -19.33 -20.09
CA ILE A 593 -3.05 -19.56 -21.04
C ILE A 593 -2.50 -19.96 -22.42
N VAL A 594 -1.48 -19.25 -22.90
CA VAL A 594 -0.84 -19.54 -24.20
C VAL A 594 -0.11 -20.88 -24.15
N LEU A 595 0.53 -21.22 -23.01
CA LEU A 595 1.20 -22.52 -22.83
C LEU A 595 0.19 -23.67 -22.96
N ASN A 596 -0.98 -23.55 -22.35
CA ASN A 596 -2.06 -24.54 -22.48
C ASN A 596 -2.57 -24.67 -23.92
N GLU A 597 -2.62 -23.57 -24.69
CA GLU A 597 -2.96 -23.62 -26.11
C GLU A 597 -1.89 -24.34 -26.94
N VAL A 598 -0.61 -24.01 -26.71
CA VAL A 598 0.54 -24.69 -27.33
C VAL A 598 0.54 -26.18 -27.02
N GLU A 599 0.19 -26.56 -25.80
CA GLU A 599 0.08 -27.96 -25.40
C GLU A 599 -1.06 -28.67 -26.14
N LYS A 600 -2.24 -28.05 -26.29
CA LYS A 600 -3.35 -28.60 -27.09
C LYS A 600 -2.95 -28.87 -28.54
N VAL A 601 -2.26 -27.93 -29.19
CA VAL A 601 -1.76 -28.12 -30.57
C VAL A 601 -0.70 -29.23 -30.61
N SER A 602 0.15 -29.33 -29.59
CA SER A 602 1.16 -30.38 -29.50
C SER A 602 0.54 -31.78 -29.40
N HIS A 603 -0.62 -31.91 -28.76
CA HIS A 603 -1.33 -33.19 -28.63
C HIS A 603 -1.81 -33.78 -29.96
N GLU A 604 -2.04 -32.96 -30.99
CA GLU A 604 -2.42 -33.43 -32.34
C GLU A 604 -1.35 -34.35 -32.97
N TYR A 605 -0.08 -34.16 -32.59
CA TYR A 605 1.07 -34.91 -33.11
C TYR A 605 1.43 -36.13 -32.24
N LEU A 606 0.78 -36.28 -31.08
CA LEU A 606 1.05 -37.35 -30.12
C LEU A 606 0.85 -38.77 -30.70
N PRO A 607 -0.20 -39.06 -31.50
CA PRO A 607 -0.40 -40.40 -32.07
C PRO A 607 0.77 -40.83 -32.96
N MET A 608 1.29 -39.90 -33.76
CA MET A 608 2.47 -40.12 -34.60
C MET A 608 3.72 -40.41 -33.78
N ALA A 609 3.94 -39.66 -32.69
CA ALA A 609 5.04 -39.90 -31.77
C ALA A 609 4.95 -41.28 -31.08
N LYS A 610 3.74 -41.72 -30.70
CA LYS A 610 3.47 -43.07 -30.16
C LYS A 610 3.82 -44.17 -31.17
N ALA A 611 3.48 -43.99 -32.44
CA ALA A 611 3.85 -44.91 -33.50
C ALA A 611 5.37 -44.99 -33.68
N CYS A 612 6.06 -43.85 -33.71
CA CYS A 612 7.53 -43.78 -33.80
C CYS A 612 8.20 -44.60 -32.68
N SER A 613 7.78 -44.38 -31.44
CA SER A 613 8.26 -45.13 -30.28
C SER A 613 8.00 -46.63 -30.44
N SER A 614 6.76 -47.01 -30.77
CA SER A 614 6.37 -48.41 -30.96
C SER A 614 7.19 -49.12 -32.05
N ILE A 615 7.48 -48.43 -33.16
CA ILE A 615 8.31 -49.00 -34.23
C ILE A 615 9.72 -49.27 -33.71
N PHE A 616 10.37 -48.31 -33.06
CA PHE A 616 11.73 -48.50 -32.55
C PHE A 616 11.83 -49.67 -31.57
N PHE A 617 10.93 -49.77 -30.60
CA PHE A 617 10.98 -50.88 -29.63
C PHE A 617 10.68 -52.24 -30.28
N THR A 618 9.83 -52.28 -31.31
CA THR A 618 9.66 -53.48 -32.13
C THR A 618 10.96 -53.83 -32.86
N LEU A 619 11.66 -52.87 -33.47
CA LEU A 619 12.95 -53.09 -34.13
C LEU A 619 14.01 -53.61 -33.15
N SER A 620 14.09 -53.02 -31.95
CA SER A 620 15.01 -53.48 -30.89
C SER A 620 14.71 -54.93 -30.47
N SER A 621 13.43 -55.30 -30.40
CA SER A 621 12.98 -56.64 -30.02
C SER A 621 13.25 -57.70 -31.10
N LEU A 622 13.56 -57.32 -32.35
CA LEU A 622 13.85 -58.29 -33.43
C LEU A 622 15.12 -59.12 -33.17
N SER A 623 16.01 -58.64 -32.30
CA SER A 623 17.18 -59.38 -31.83
C SER A 623 16.82 -60.74 -31.22
N THR A 624 15.61 -60.87 -30.67
CA THR A 624 15.06 -62.14 -30.14
C THR A 624 14.73 -63.16 -31.23
N ILE A 625 14.42 -62.71 -32.44
CA ILE A 625 14.16 -63.57 -33.60
C ILE A 625 15.49 -64.02 -34.20
N HIS A 626 16.43 -63.09 -34.34
CA HIS A 626 17.75 -63.37 -34.86
C HIS A 626 18.80 -62.43 -34.27
N MET A 627 19.91 -62.99 -33.77
CA MET A 627 20.99 -62.23 -33.10
C MET A 627 21.55 -61.07 -33.92
N LEU A 628 21.53 -61.16 -35.26
CA LEU A 628 22.00 -60.10 -36.16
C LEU A 628 21.01 -58.93 -36.34
N TYR A 629 19.76 -59.04 -35.88
CA TYR A 629 18.75 -57.99 -36.01
C TYR A 629 18.90 -56.97 -34.87
N GLN A 630 20.02 -56.26 -34.87
CA GLN A 630 20.33 -55.22 -33.90
C GLN A 630 20.24 -53.84 -34.58
N TYR A 631 19.29 -53.03 -34.13
CA TYR A 631 19.07 -51.69 -34.67
C TYR A 631 19.24 -50.67 -33.55
N SER A 632 20.16 -49.74 -33.73
CA SER A 632 20.40 -48.67 -32.75
C SER A 632 19.33 -47.59 -32.85
N LEU A 633 19.13 -46.84 -31.75
CA LEU A 633 18.25 -45.68 -31.76
C LEU A 633 18.67 -44.65 -32.80
N ARG A 634 19.99 -44.47 -32.97
CA ARG A 634 20.56 -43.59 -33.99
C ARG A 634 20.10 -43.96 -35.40
N PHE A 635 20.11 -45.26 -35.75
CA PHE A 635 19.63 -45.73 -37.05
C PHE A 635 18.16 -45.36 -37.30
N PHE A 636 17.30 -45.54 -36.29
CA PHE A 636 15.90 -45.15 -36.39
C PHE A 636 15.74 -43.63 -36.52
N MET A 637 16.43 -42.85 -35.67
CA MET A 637 16.36 -41.39 -35.68
C MET A 637 16.84 -40.79 -37.01
N GLU A 638 17.90 -41.34 -37.63
CA GLU A 638 18.38 -40.89 -38.94
C GLU A 638 17.34 -41.13 -40.05
N ILE A 639 16.62 -42.25 -40.02
CA ILE A 639 15.50 -42.51 -40.95
C ILE A 639 14.38 -41.50 -40.71
N PHE A 640 14.03 -41.29 -39.44
CA PHE A 640 12.96 -40.41 -39.05
C PHE A 640 13.22 -38.96 -39.48
N GLU A 641 14.41 -38.42 -39.17
CA GLU A 641 14.82 -37.08 -39.58
C GLU A 641 14.86 -36.92 -41.10
N HIS A 642 15.36 -37.92 -41.82
CA HIS A 642 15.35 -37.90 -43.28
C HIS A 642 13.92 -37.77 -43.84
N ILE A 643 12.93 -38.42 -43.22
CA ILE A 643 11.53 -38.33 -43.68
C ILE A 643 10.94 -36.96 -43.34
N LEU A 644 11.25 -36.40 -42.16
CA LEU A 644 10.75 -35.08 -41.77
C LEU A 644 11.30 -33.96 -42.68
N TYR A 645 12.59 -34.01 -43.03
CA TYR A 645 13.24 -32.90 -43.75
C TYR A 645 13.43 -33.12 -45.25
N HIS A 646 13.44 -34.35 -45.76
CA HIS A 646 13.83 -34.65 -47.15
C HIS A 646 12.75 -35.43 -47.93
N ASN A 647 11.51 -35.43 -47.45
CA ASN A 647 10.41 -36.09 -48.14
C ASN A 647 9.80 -35.20 -49.23
N LYS A 648 10.16 -35.48 -50.48
CA LYS A 648 9.66 -34.78 -51.68
C LYS A 648 8.14 -34.79 -51.82
N ARG A 649 7.44 -35.77 -51.23
CA ARG A 649 5.97 -35.86 -51.27
C ARG A 649 5.28 -34.74 -50.48
N LEU A 650 6.02 -33.99 -49.66
CA LEU A 650 5.51 -32.92 -48.80
C LEU A 650 5.68 -31.51 -49.39
N GLU A 651 6.42 -31.34 -50.50
CA GLU A 651 6.78 -30.01 -51.03
C GLU A 651 5.56 -29.19 -51.49
N SER A 652 4.47 -29.85 -51.93
CA SER A 652 3.27 -29.20 -52.47
C SER A 652 2.06 -29.21 -51.53
N ILE A 653 2.19 -29.71 -50.31
CA ILE A 653 1.06 -29.96 -49.39
C ILE A 653 1.15 -29.03 -48.20
N THR A 654 0.09 -28.25 -47.97
CA THR A 654 -0.02 -27.28 -46.88
C THR A 654 -0.92 -27.74 -45.74
N ASP A 655 -1.88 -28.63 -46.00
CA ASP A 655 -2.76 -29.15 -44.96
C ASP A 655 -2.02 -30.04 -43.96
N THR A 656 -2.24 -29.81 -42.67
CA THR A 656 -1.45 -30.42 -41.60
C THR A 656 -1.78 -31.90 -41.41
N THR A 657 -3.07 -32.23 -41.45
CA THR A 657 -3.57 -33.61 -41.37
C THR A 657 -3.04 -34.46 -42.52
N GLN A 658 -3.16 -33.97 -43.76
CA GLN A 658 -2.64 -34.69 -44.93
C GLN A 658 -1.12 -34.87 -44.90
N ARG A 659 -0.37 -33.87 -44.42
CA ARG A 659 1.08 -33.99 -44.25
C ARG A 659 1.43 -35.09 -43.24
N LEU A 660 0.76 -35.13 -42.09
CA LEU A 660 0.98 -36.15 -41.07
C LEU A 660 0.71 -37.56 -41.59
N ASP A 661 -0.38 -37.76 -42.34
CA ASP A 661 -0.68 -39.06 -42.95
C ASP A 661 0.41 -39.50 -43.93
N ILE A 662 0.93 -38.59 -44.75
CA ILE A 662 2.00 -38.89 -45.71
C ILE A 662 3.31 -39.20 -44.99
N ILE A 663 3.65 -38.45 -43.94
CA ILE A 663 4.85 -38.71 -43.14
C ILE A 663 4.72 -40.08 -42.48
N LEU A 664 3.57 -40.39 -41.90
CA LEU A 664 3.30 -41.68 -41.27
C LEU A 664 3.45 -42.83 -42.27
N LYS A 665 2.75 -42.79 -43.42
CA LYS A 665 2.89 -43.81 -44.46
C LYS A 665 4.34 -43.95 -44.94
N SER A 666 5.03 -42.84 -45.18
CA SER A 666 6.43 -42.82 -45.61
C SER A 666 7.38 -43.43 -44.56
N LEU A 667 7.07 -43.26 -43.26
CA LEU A 667 7.82 -43.86 -42.15
C LEU A 667 7.72 -45.38 -42.17
N PHE A 668 6.51 -45.93 -42.24
CA PHE A 668 6.30 -47.37 -42.32
C PHE A 668 6.94 -47.99 -43.58
N GLU A 669 6.75 -47.37 -44.74
CA GLU A 669 7.35 -47.81 -46.02
C GLU A 669 8.88 -47.83 -45.95
N THR A 670 9.48 -46.72 -45.51
CA THR A 670 10.95 -46.56 -45.50
C THR A 670 11.60 -47.51 -44.49
N ILE A 671 10.99 -47.68 -43.31
CA ILE A 671 11.49 -48.61 -42.30
C ILE A 671 11.40 -50.04 -42.82
N PHE A 672 10.27 -50.45 -43.39
CA PHE A 672 10.14 -51.79 -43.96
C PHE A 672 11.20 -52.02 -45.05
N ILE A 673 11.38 -51.10 -45.99
CA ILE A 673 12.35 -51.24 -47.08
C ILE A 673 13.78 -51.31 -46.55
N ARG A 674 14.17 -50.46 -45.59
CA ARG A 674 15.55 -50.44 -45.07
C ARG A 674 15.86 -51.65 -44.20
N VAL A 675 14.95 -52.04 -43.32
CA VAL A 675 15.14 -53.15 -42.38
C VAL A 675 15.08 -54.49 -43.13
N SER A 676 14.08 -54.71 -44.00
CA SER A 676 13.90 -55.99 -44.71
C SER A 676 15.05 -56.37 -45.64
N ARG A 677 15.84 -55.39 -46.12
CA ARG A 677 17.07 -55.64 -46.89
C ARG A 677 18.13 -56.41 -46.10
N GLY A 678 18.22 -56.16 -44.80
CA GLY A 678 19.12 -56.86 -43.88
C GLY A 678 18.53 -58.13 -43.26
N MET A 679 17.27 -58.45 -43.54
CA MET A 679 16.56 -59.60 -42.98
C MET A 679 16.51 -60.79 -43.93
N LEU A 680 16.50 -62.00 -43.35
CA LEU A 680 16.16 -63.23 -44.05
C LEU A 680 14.76 -63.13 -44.66
N HIS A 681 14.58 -63.72 -45.84
CA HIS A 681 13.31 -63.62 -46.58
C HIS A 681 12.09 -64.07 -45.75
N ARG A 682 12.25 -65.15 -44.97
CA ARG A 682 11.21 -65.70 -44.09
C ARG A 682 10.76 -64.74 -42.98
N ASP A 683 11.65 -63.88 -42.48
CA ASP A 683 11.38 -63.00 -41.34
C ASP A 683 10.76 -61.66 -41.78
N ARG A 684 10.77 -61.36 -43.08
CA ARG A 684 10.21 -60.11 -43.64
C ARG A 684 8.71 -60.01 -43.41
N ILE A 685 7.99 -61.13 -43.47
CA ILE A 685 6.54 -61.17 -43.22
C ILE A 685 6.27 -60.83 -41.75
N THR A 686 7.08 -61.35 -40.82
CA THR A 686 6.97 -61.02 -39.41
C THR A 686 7.13 -59.51 -39.19
N LEU A 687 8.14 -58.89 -39.78
CA LEU A 687 8.31 -57.44 -39.72
C LEU A 687 7.08 -56.70 -40.30
N ALA A 688 6.59 -57.10 -41.46
CA ALA A 688 5.43 -56.48 -42.10
C ALA A 688 4.20 -56.54 -41.17
N VAL A 689 3.89 -57.71 -40.61
CA VAL A 689 2.75 -57.90 -39.70
C VAL A 689 2.90 -57.04 -38.45
N GLN A 690 4.09 -56.98 -37.84
CA GLN A 690 4.31 -56.13 -36.67
C GLN A 690 4.14 -54.64 -36.98
N LEU A 691 4.63 -54.18 -38.13
CA LEU A 691 4.43 -52.80 -38.58
C LEU A 691 2.94 -52.51 -38.85
N THR A 692 2.21 -53.43 -39.47
CA THR A 692 0.76 -53.29 -39.70
C THR A 692 -0.02 -53.22 -38.39
N ARG A 693 0.34 -54.03 -37.37
CA ARG A 693 -0.28 -53.93 -36.03
C ARG A 693 -0.13 -52.53 -35.44
N ILE A 694 1.08 -51.96 -35.51
CA ILE A 694 1.34 -50.61 -35.01
C ILE A 694 0.55 -49.55 -35.80
N TYR A 695 0.52 -49.68 -37.14
CA TYR A 695 -0.21 -48.76 -38.01
C TYR A 695 -1.71 -48.75 -37.72
N LEU A 696 -2.33 -49.94 -37.62
CA LEU A 696 -3.75 -50.07 -37.28
C LEU A 696 -4.07 -49.52 -35.90
N LYS A 697 -3.22 -49.79 -34.90
CA LYS A 697 -3.39 -49.23 -33.55
C LYS A 697 -3.39 -47.70 -33.54
N ASN A 698 -2.63 -47.07 -34.45
CA ASN A 698 -2.59 -45.61 -34.56
C ASN A 698 -3.86 -45.03 -35.21
N ILE A 699 -4.43 -45.70 -36.21
CA ILE A 699 -5.62 -45.24 -36.94
C ILE A 699 -6.91 -45.38 -36.12
N ILE A 700 -7.05 -46.51 -35.42
CA ILE A 700 -8.32 -46.93 -34.82
C ILE A 700 -8.46 -46.36 -33.38
N GLY A 701 -7.38 -45.82 -32.83
CA GLY A 701 -7.33 -45.21 -31.49
C GLY A 701 -7.15 -46.22 -30.35
N GLU A 702 -6.87 -45.72 -29.14
CA GLU A 702 -6.52 -46.56 -27.97
C GLU A 702 -7.66 -47.45 -27.46
N ASN A 703 -8.92 -47.08 -27.73
CA ASN A 703 -10.10 -47.76 -27.20
C ASN A 703 -10.51 -48.99 -28.03
N MET A 704 -9.85 -49.25 -29.15
CA MET A 704 -10.24 -50.32 -30.07
C MET A 704 -8.99 -51.03 -30.60
N THR A 705 -8.63 -52.12 -29.93
CA THR A 705 -7.45 -52.94 -30.24
C THR A 705 -7.86 -54.23 -30.94
N PHE A 706 -7.06 -54.66 -31.91
CA PHE A 706 -7.15 -56.00 -32.52
C PHE A 706 -6.16 -56.98 -31.90
N GLU A 707 -5.55 -56.61 -30.77
CA GLU A 707 -4.44 -57.38 -30.18
C GLU A 707 -4.91 -58.76 -29.71
N ASP A 708 -6.11 -58.83 -29.14
CA ASP A 708 -6.73 -60.09 -28.73
C ASP A 708 -7.04 -60.94 -29.97
N GLU A 709 -7.63 -60.37 -31.02
CA GLU A 709 -7.88 -61.10 -32.27
C GLU A 709 -6.58 -61.57 -32.95
N PHE A 710 -5.51 -60.76 -32.95
CA PHE A 710 -4.20 -61.16 -33.48
C PHE A 710 -3.59 -62.30 -32.66
N PHE A 711 -3.71 -62.25 -31.33
CA PHE A 711 -3.20 -63.27 -30.43
C PHE A 711 -3.97 -64.59 -30.60
N GLU A 712 -5.30 -64.54 -30.58
CA GLU A 712 -6.16 -65.70 -30.78
C GLU A 712 -5.94 -66.31 -32.17
N MET A 713 -5.82 -65.51 -33.23
CA MET A 713 -5.51 -65.99 -34.59
C MET A 713 -4.12 -66.65 -34.70
N ALA A 714 -3.15 -66.21 -33.89
CA ALA A 714 -1.85 -66.87 -33.80
C ALA A 714 -1.95 -68.21 -33.06
N GLN A 715 -2.76 -68.29 -31.99
CA GLN A 715 -3.00 -69.52 -31.22
C GLN A 715 -3.84 -70.57 -31.97
N VAL A 716 -4.67 -70.17 -32.94
CA VAL A 716 -5.37 -71.11 -33.84
C VAL A 716 -4.40 -72.07 -34.55
N LEU A 717 -3.13 -71.70 -34.70
CA LEU A 717 -2.08 -72.53 -35.29
C LEU A 717 -1.48 -73.55 -34.29
N GLU A 718 -1.79 -73.46 -33.01
CA GLU A 718 -1.33 -74.38 -31.95
C GLU A 718 -2.40 -75.45 -31.68
N GLU A 719 -2.02 -76.74 -31.71
CA GLU A 719 -2.93 -77.90 -31.81
C GLU A 719 -3.79 -78.24 -30.56
N ASN A 720 -3.94 -77.31 -29.61
CA ASN A 720 -4.41 -77.60 -28.24
C ASN A 720 -5.91 -77.33 -27.95
N SER A 721 -6.74 -77.03 -28.96
CA SER A 721 -8.15 -76.71 -28.73
C SER A 721 -9.09 -77.94 -28.74
N ASP A 722 -10.08 -77.92 -27.84
CA ASP A 722 -11.13 -78.94 -27.75
C ASP A 722 -11.95 -79.01 -29.05
N MET A 723 -12.15 -80.24 -29.55
CA MET A 723 -12.86 -80.49 -30.80
C MET A 723 -14.38 -80.44 -30.58
N LEU A 724 -15.04 -79.43 -31.16
CA LEU A 724 -16.49 -79.48 -31.35
C LEU A 724 -16.84 -80.54 -32.40
N ASN A 725 -17.89 -81.32 -32.13
CA ASN A 725 -18.31 -82.43 -32.99
C ASN A 725 -19.12 -81.90 -34.19
N ILE A 726 -18.43 -81.33 -35.16
CA ILE A 726 -19.05 -80.65 -36.32
C ILE A 726 -19.10 -81.63 -37.51
N GLN A 727 -20.31 -81.88 -38.01
CA GLN A 727 -20.53 -82.66 -39.23
C GLN A 727 -20.26 -81.79 -40.47
N ASN A 728 -18.99 -81.73 -40.89
CA ASN A 728 -18.56 -81.06 -42.12
C ASN A 728 -17.43 -81.84 -42.82
N LYS A 729 -17.07 -81.43 -44.04
CA LYS A 729 -15.97 -82.01 -44.85
C LYS A 729 -14.57 -81.56 -44.39
N LEU A 730 -14.44 -80.93 -43.22
CA LEU A 730 -13.16 -80.42 -42.73
C LEU A 730 -12.33 -81.53 -42.08
N SER A 731 -11.01 -81.40 -42.18
CA SER A 731 -10.06 -82.22 -41.43
C SER A 731 -10.10 -81.91 -39.94
N ASP A 732 -9.62 -82.84 -39.09
CA ASP A 732 -9.62 -82.65 -37.64
C ASP A 732 -8.86 -81.39 -37.17
N PRO A 733 -7.71 -81.01 -37.75
CA PRO A 733 -7.05 -79.73 -37.44
C PRO A 733 -7.91 -78.51 -37.79
N GLN A 734 -8.63 -78.55 -38.93
CA GLN A 734 -9.52 -77.48 -39.34
C GLN A 734 -10.74 -77.35 -38.43
N LYS A 735 -11.27 -78.46 -37.91
CA LYS A 735 -12.36 -78.45 -36.93
C LYS A 735 -11.93 -77.85 -35.59
N ARG A 736 -10.71 -78.15 -35.13
CA ARG A 736 -10.12 -77.53 -33.93
C ARG A 736 -9.91 -76.03 -34.11
N ALA A 737 -9.37 -75.61 -35.26
CA ALA A 737 -9.23 -74.20 -35.61
C ALA A 737 -10.60 -73.48 -35.62
N LEU A 738 -11.62 -74.11 -36.21
CA LEU A 738 -12.97 -73.57 -36.22
C LEU A 738 -13.55 -73.39 -34.80
N SER A 739 -13.41 -74.41 -33.96
CA SER A 739 -13.85 -74.40 -32.55
C SER A 739 -13.20 -73.27 -31.77
N HIS A 740 -11.90 -73.09 -31.94
CA HIS A 740 -11.14 -72.01 -31.32
C HIS A 740 -11.65 -70.63 -31.75
N LEU A 741 -11.81 -70.42 -33.07
CA LEU A 741 -12.34 -69.16 -33.62
C LEU A 741 -13.75 -68.85 -33.11
N THR A 742 -14.64 -69.84 -33.06
CA THR A 742 -16.02 -69.67 -32.59
C THR A 742 -16.11 -69.37 -31.10
N THR A 743 -15.20 -69.91 -30.30
CA THR A 743 -15.21 -69.73 -28.85
C THR A 743 -14.58 -68.40 -28.44
N ASN A 744 -13.44 -68.05 -29.03
CA ASN A 744 -12.59 -66.98 -28.52
C ASN A 744 -12.76 -65.65 -29.29
N ILE A 745 -13.25 -65.67 -30.54
CA ILE A 745 -13.38 -64.46 -31.34
C ILE A 745 -14.87 -64.10 -31.54
N PRO A 746 -15.36 -62.97 -30.99
CA PRO A 746 -16.78 -62.59 -31.05
C PRO A 746 -17.36 -62.54 -32.47
N SER A 747 -16.60 -62.06 -33.45
CA SER A 747 -17.03 -61.98 -34.86
C SER A 747 -17.26 -63.35 -35.52
N PHE A 748 -16.71 -64.43 -34.94
CA PHE A 748 -16.83 -65.80 -35.44
C PHE A 748 -17.74 -66.67 -34.57
N LYS A 749 -18.47 -66.10 -33.60
CA LYS A 749 -19.37 -66.83 -32.69
C LYS A 749 -20.47 -67.63 -33.40
N ASN A 750 -20.93 -67.18 -34.56
CA ASN A 750 -21.94 -67.86 -35.37
C ASN A 750 -21.37 -68.51 -36.64
N LEU A 751 -20.04 -68.71 -36.70
CA LEU A 751 -19.32 -69.23 -37.87
C LEU A 751 -19.91 -70.56 -38.38
N GLU A 752 -20.27 -71.48 -37.50
CA GLU A 752 -20.91 -72.75 -37.88
C GLU A 752 -22.23 -72.56 -38.64
N ARG A 753 -23.08 -71.65 -38.14
CA ARG A 753 -24.37 -71.34 -38.76
C ARG A 753 -24.17 -70.66 -40.11
N GLN A 754 -23.18 -69.76 -40.20
CA GLN A 754 -22.86 -69.05 -41.43
C GLN A 754 -22.31 -70.01 -42.50
N ILE A 755 -21.42 -70.94 -42.13
CA ILE A 755 -20.93 -71.99 -43.02
C ILE A 755 -22.08 -72.89 -43.50
N ALA A 756 -23.00 -73.27 -42.62
CA ALA A 756 -24.17 -74.07 -43.02
C ALA A 756 -25.08 -73.32 -44.01
N SER A 757 -25.30 -72.01 -43.78
CA SER A 757 -26.14 -71.18 -44.65
C SER A 757 -25.51 -70.90 -46.03
N ASN A 758 -24.18 -70.91 -46.12
CA ASN A 758 -23.42 -70.62 -47.34
C ASN A 758 -22.52 -71.79 -47.77
N SER A 759 -23.04 -73.01 -47.61
CA SER A 759 -22.29 -74.25 -47.79
C SER A 759 -21.74 -74.44 -49.20
N ASP A 760 -22.50 -74.08 -50.24
CA ASP A 760 -22.05 -74.20 -51.64
C ASP A 760 -20.87 -73.27 -51.95
N ALA A 761 -20.89 -72.02 -51.47
CA ALA A 761 -19.77 -71.10 -51.66
C ALA A 761 -18.54 -71.50 -50.82
N PHE A 762 -18.77 -71.98 -49.60
CA PHE A 762 -17.71 -72.46 -48.72
C PHE A 762 -17.04 -73.73 -49.26
N ASP A 763 -17.80 -74.70 -49.77
CA ASP A 763 -17.28 -75.92 -50.40
C ASP A 763 -16.51 -75.59 -51.69
N LYS A 764 -16.99 -74.63 -52.50
CA LYS A 764 -16.26 -74.14 -53.68
C LYS A 764 -14.95 -73.46 -53.31
N TRP A 765 -14.95 -72.68 -52.22
CA TRP A 765 -13.75 -72.04 -51.70
C TRP A 765 -12.73 -73.07 -51.19
N LEU A 766 -13.17 -74.03 -50.37
CA LEU A 766 -12.33 -75.08 -49.80
C LEU A 766 -11.62 -75.93 -50.87
N ASN A 767 -12.28 -76.14 -52.03
CA ASN A 767 -11.73 -76.88 -53.16
C ASN A 767 -11.04 -75.99 -54.21
N SER A 768 -10.95 -74.68 -53.98
CA SER A 768 -10.31 -73.74 -54.90
C SER A 768 -8.80 -73.68 -54.68
N ASN A 769 -8.03 -73.48 -55.75
CA ASN A 769 -6.59 -73.25 -55.67
C ASN A 769 -6.24 -71.82 -55.22
N ASP A 770 -7.21 -70.89 -55.26
CA ASP A 770 -7.03 -69.46 -54.95
C ASP A 770 -7.77 -69.06 -53.67
N LEU A 771 -7.34 -69.64 -52.54
CA LEU A 771 -7.98 -69.49 -51.23
C LEU A 771 -8.01 -68.05 -50.70
N THR A 772 -7.16 -67.15 -51.21
CA THR A 772 -7.04 -65.76 -50.72
C THR A 772 -7.95 -64.76 -51.44
N THR A 773 -8.45 -65.06 -52.64
CA THR A 773 -9.21 -64.10 -53.46
C THR A 773 -10.73 -64.28 -53.40
N ARG A 774 -11.20 -65.45 -52.94
CA ARG A 774 -12.62 -65.82 -52.92
C ARG A 774 -13.09 -66.29 -51.54
N VAL A 775 -12.67 -65.62 -50.48
CA VAL A 775 -13.07 -65.96 -49.11
C VAL A 775 -14.58 -65.70 -48.93
N PRO A 776 -15.39 -66.73 -48.62
CA PRO A 776 -16.81 -66.54 -48.36
C PRO A 776 -16.99 -65.74 -47.07
N VAL A 777 -17.97 -64.84 -47.04
CA VAL A 777 -18.31 -64.09 -45.83
C VAL A 777 -19.00 -65.04 -44.85
N VAL A 778 -18.26 -65.43 -43.81
CA VAL A 778 -18.71 -66.41 -42.80
C VAL A 778 -18.63 -65.87 -41.37
N TRP A 779 -18.41 -64.57 -41.22
CA TRP A 779 -18.32 -63.85 -39.95
C TRP A 779 -19.44 -62.82 -39.83
N GLU A 780 -19.75 -62.40 -38.61
CA GLU A 780 -20.73 -61.35 -38.36
C GLU A 780 -20.07 -59.97 -38.40
N ASN A 781 -20.59 -59.09 -39.24
CA ASN A 781 -20.18 -57.70 -39.29
C ASN A 781 -20.97 -56.91 -38.24
N ASN A 782 -20.38 -56.70 -37.07
CA ASN A 782 -20.84 -55.62 -36.19
C ASN A 782 -20.51 -54.30 -36.90
N GLY A 783 -21.55 -53.66 -37.45
CA GLY A 783 -21.50 -52.68 -38.54
C GLY A 783 -20.63 -51.43 -38.37
N ASP A 784 -20.06 -51.19 -37.19
CA ASP A 784 -19.32 -49.94 -36.91
C ASP A 784 -17.81 -50.03 -37.16
N LYS A 785 -17.17 -51.22 -37.09
CA LYS A 785 -15.70 -51.32 -37.07
C LYS A 785 -15.00 -51.40 -38.44
N LYS A 786 -15.71 -51.71 -39.54
CA LYS A 786 -15.07 -52.12 -40.81
C LYS A 786 -14.84 -51.03 -41.86
N ASN A 787 -15.57 -49.91 -41.83
CA ASN A 787 -15.39 -48.89 -42.87
C ASN A 787 -14.01 -48.23 -42.80
N GLU A 788 -13.47 -47.99 -41.60
CA GLU A 788 -12.15 -47.38 -41.44
C GLU A 788 -11.01 -48.37 -41.67
N ILE A 789 -11.17 -49.64 -41.27
CA ILE A 789 -10.13 -50.67 -41.37
C ILE A 789 -9.98 -51.22 -42.78
N ASN A 790 -11.09 -51.51 -43.48
CA ASN A 790 -11.02 -51.89 -44.89
C ASN A 790 -10.44 -50.75 -45.73
N THR A 791 -10.67 -49.50 -45.35
CA THR A 791 -10.00 -48.36 -46.00
C THR A 791 -8.51 -48.34 -45.63
N ALA A 792 -8.14 -48.47 -44.36
CA ALA A 792 -6.75 -48.39 -43.90
C ALA A 792 -5.81 -49.53 -44.38
N VAL A 793 -6.34 -50.73 -44.61
CA VAL A 793 -5.53 -51.89 -45.08
C VAL A 793 -5.39 -51.91 -46.61
N TYR A 794 -6.35 -51.32 -47.34
CA TYR A 794 -6.41 -51.34 -48.80
C TYR A 794 -6.19 -49.95 -49.46
N SER A 795 -5.87 -48.89 -48.70
CA SER A 795 -5.47 -47.54 -49.17
C SER A 795 -4.13 -47.09 -48.61
#